data_AF-A0A956QF47-F1
#
_entry.id   AF-A0A956QF47-F1
#
_cell.length_a   1.000
_cell.length_b   1.000
_cell.length_c   1.000
_cell.angle_alpha   90.00
_cell.angle_beta   90.00
_cell.angle_gamma   90.00
#
_symmetry.space_group_name_H-M   'P 1'
#
loop_
_entity.id
_entity.type
_entity.pdbx_description
1 polymer ?
#
loop_
_entity_poly.entity_id
_entity_poly.type
_entity_poly.pdbx_seq_one_letter_code
_entity_poly.pdbx_strand_id
1 'polypeptide(L)'
;MSRRGLVLITTLFFTILIVMFVAASLKLGPAGQALSGAGSDEQAAKAAAEAGLAYARSRLRENLLWRGGDAASTYTVRSGDDSLVVLEDRGNVVGLIRAPQGTYSQFRIRFNHQDGSGGDDGLDDPANLLTLPSISSNNLGGASPIALFEDNGSGAAATGVTLPAFQARVAVEGRAGPGLRDLTPAAPNADGNGARVVSRVYEANLKVGYGDSLDAVAMAAGDTDIYLAPRLPADAEDRVVELRTAFNKTPPRVRSKGTLGVASAVSGVNVTGPNGQLVTGPGSVESGTVLDAGVTVGTEGTGGFYELSWDDVVKADSNPASTEAVSLMAGTYVVWEDASLHYYDMSQADYTTHIQANPSDAGVPVSNDLHEVRNNFTAATANDLRLYRSSDPARTLDLQFLIRKDTFINPTGSTGEFNYITRRGPVEEPQIGTTPPPGMIDPTSTQSPTRYSLQFVPREGDQATLSGTENILVGARVYGEGGAITTEQNLKIVGGGSLASLTVLDGETGINMYAKGDIDINTYAPRPDPTRGAYGHMTLRGVLYAWGDFRATLAPDPSVADLTPYQDLGRLKIQGALVAYGGDPADPADNSPGNGSSVGPGRGNISIRAKSARLRYDPAYLGSLDDGALPDRLEMVSFSRRP
;
A
#
# COMPACT_ATOMS: atom_id res chain seq x y z
N MET A 1 -15.76 -95.29 30.67
CA MET A 1 -15.50 -93.83 30.81
C MET A 1 -16.80 -93.08 30.52
N SER A 2 -17.38 -92.43 31.53
CA SER A 2 -18.76 -91.92 31.46
C SER A 2 -18.84 -90.54 30.78
N ARG A 3 -19.85 -90.36 29.93
CA ARG A 3 -20.18 -89.08 29.25
C ARG A 3 -20.34 -87.88 30.20
N ARG A 4 -20.43 -88.10 31.51
CA ARG A 4 -20.55 -87.05 32.55
C ARG A 4 -19.21 -86.36 32.88
N GLY A 5 -18.06 -87.05 32.73
CA GLY A 5 -16.75 -86.42 32.97
C GLY A 5 -16.33 -85.45 31.86
N LEU A 6 -16.68 -85.76 30.61
CA LEU A 6 -16.35 -84.94 29.44
C LEU A 6 -17.17 -83.64 29.38
N VAL A 7 -18.44 -83.69 29.82
CA VAL A 7 -19.30 -82.49 29.94
C VAL A 7 -18.78 -81.57 31.05
N LEU A 8 -18.35 -82.11 32.19
CA LEU A 8 -17.82 -81.27 33.28
C LEU A 8 -16.53 -80.54 32.87
N ILE A 9 -15.61 -81.23 32.20
CA ILE A 9 -14.33 -80.65 31.75
C ILE A 9 -14.54 -79.60 30.66
N THR A 10 -15.41 -79.87 29.68
CA THR A 10 -15.72 -78.88 28.62
C THR A 10 -16.42 -77.65 29.19
N THR A 11 -17.37 -77.83 30.12
CA THR A 11 -18.05 -76.69 30.75
C THR A 11 -17.07 -75.84 31.58
N LEU A 12 -16.18 -76.48 32.35
CA LEU A 12 -15.18 -75.78 33.15
C LEU A 12 -14.20 -75.00 32.25
N PHE A 13 -13.76 -75.61 31.15
CA PHE A 13 -12.84 -74.99 30.20
C PHE A 13 -13.48 -73.78 29.52
N PHE A 14 -14.75 -73.87 29.11
CA PHE A 14 -15.48 -72.74 28.54
C PHE A 14 -15.72 -71.63 29.57
N THR A 15 -16.03 -71.94 30.83
CA THR A 15 -16.16 -70.91 31.87
C THR A 15 -14.86 -70.17 32.15
N ILE A 16 -13.72 -70.87 32.18
CA ILE A 16 -12.40 -70.24 32.37
C ILE A 16 -12.05 -69.35 31.19
N LEU A 17 -12.34 -69.81 29.96
CA LEU A 17 -12.14 -69.03 28.73
C LEU A 17 -12.98 -67.74 28.72
N ILE A 18 -14.26 -67.83 29.09
CA ILE A 18 -15.16 -66.67 29.16
C ILE A 18 -14.69 -65.68 30.23
N VAL A 19 -14.28 -66.15 31.41
CA VAL A 19 -13.77 -65.27 32.49
C VAL A 19 -12.46 -64.59 32.07
N MET A 20 -11.56 -65.28 31.36
CA MET A 20 -10.35 -64.67 30.80
C MET A 20 -10.65 -63.64 29.72
N PHE A 21 -11.60 -63.89 28.82
CA PHE A 21 -12.00 -62.94 27.79
C PHE A 21 -12.65 -61.68 28.38
N VAL A 22 -13.51 -61.84 29.40
CA VAL A 22 -14.12 -60.71 30.12
C VAL A 22 -13.05 -59.91 30.88
N ALA A 23 -12.13 -60.58 31.58
CA ALA A 23 -11.03 -59.92 32.30
C ALA A 23 -10.05 -59.20 31.36
N ALA A 24 -9.78 -59.76 30.17
CA ALA A 24 -8.96 -59.12 29.15
C ALA A 24 -9.67 -57.91 28.53
N SER A 25 -10.98 -58.01 28.25
CA SER A 25 -11.77 -56.89 27.71
C SER A 25 -11.88 -55.70 28.68
N LEU A 26 -12.01 -55.97 29.99
CA LEU A 26 -12.02 -54.94 31.03
C LEU A 26 -10.65 -54.29 31.24
N LYS A 27 -9.54 -55.01 30.99
CA LYS A 27 -8.18 -54.46 31.06
C LYS A 27 -7.77 -53.69 29.79
N LEU A 28 -8.30 -54.04 28.62
CA LEU A 28 -7.97 -53.41 27.33
C LEU A 28 -8.91 -52.25 26.95
N GLY A 29 -10.13 -52.22 27.49
CA GLY A 29 -11.11 -51.15 27.22
C GLY A 29 -10.63 -49.72 27.56
N PRO A 30 -10.02 -49.48 28.74
CA PRO A 30 -9.51 -48.16 29.10
C PRO A 30 -8.34 -47.70 28.22
N ALA A 31 -7.48 -48.63 27.77
CA ALA A 31 -6.35 -48.33 26.91
C ALA A 31 -6.79 -47.94 25.49
N GLY A 32 -7.82 -48.61 24.94
CA GLY A 32 -8.43 -48.25 23.65
C GLY A 32 -9.13 -46.88 23.67
N GLN A 33 -9.84 -46.57 24.76
CA GLN A 33 -10.46 -45.25 24.94
C GLN A 33 -9.42 -44.14 25.16
N ALA A 34 -8.37 -44.40 25.95
CA ALA A 34 -7.28 -43.44 26.16
C ALA A 34 -6.48 -43.17 24.87
N LEU A 35 -6.24 -44.18 24.02
CA LEU A 35 -5.64 -43.96 22.69
C LEU A 35 -6.54 -43.14 21.77
N SER A 36 -7.86 -43.40 21.77
CA SER A 36 -8.80 -42.64 20.95
C SER A 36 -8.92 -41.18 21.38
N GLY A 37 -8.93 -40.91 22.71
CA GLY A 37 -8.94 -39.55 23.26
C GLY A 37 -7.60 -38.83 23.08
N ALA A 38 -6.47 -39.56 23.14
CA ALA A 38 -5.16 -38.98 22.88
C ALA A 38 -5.02 -38.50 21.43
N GLY A 39 -5.55 -39.25 20.46
CA GLY A 39 -5.58 -38.85 19.06
C GLY A 39 -6.50 -37.66 18.78
N SER A 40 -7.68 -37.61 19.41
CA SER A 40 -8.61 -36.49 19.26
C SER A 40 -8.06 -35.19 19.85
N ASP A 41 -7.43 -35.26 21.04
CA ASP A 41 -6.79 -34.10 21.67
C ASP A 41 -5.62 -33.59 20.82
N GLU A 42 -4.83 -34.48 20.23
CA GLU A 42 -3.73 -34.11 19.36
C GLU A 42 -4.22 -33.42 18.07
N GLN A 43 -5.30 -33.93 17.47
CA GLN A 43 -5.91 -33.32 16.30
C GLN A 43 -6.54 -31.95 16.63
N ALA A 44 -7.15 -31.80 17.81
CA ALA A 44 -7.69 -30.54 18.28
C ALA A 44 -6.60 -29.49 18.58
N ALA A 45 -5.48 -29.91 19.18
CA ALA A 45 -4.32 -29.03 19.41
C ALA A 45 -3.71 -28.58 18.08
N LYS A 46 -3.63 -29.48 17.10
CA LYS A 46 -3.20 -29.16 15.73
C LYS A 46 -4.12 -28.14 15.06
N ALA A 47 -5.44 -28.38 15.08
CA ALA A 47 -6.41 -27.48 14.48
C ALA A 47 -6.39 -26.09 15.14
N ALA A 48 -6.16 -26.03 16.46
CA ALA A 48 -6.01 -24.76 17.16
C ALA A 48 -4.75 -24.00 16.70
N ALA A 49 -3.62 -24.68 16.54
CA ALA A 49 -2.39 -24.05 16.03
C ALA A 49 -2.56 -23.54 14.59
N GLU A 50 -3.23 -24.32 13.72
CA GLU A 50 -3.53 -23.91 12.33
C GLU A 50 -4.47 -22.69 12.30
N ALA A 51 -5.50 -22.67 13.15
CA ALA A 51 -6.40 -21.53 13.27
C ALA A 51 -5.70 -20.27 13.80
N GLY A 52 -4.79 -20.41 14.78
CA GLY A 52 -3.99 -19.30 15.28
C GLY A 52 -3.02 -18.75 14.23
N LEU A 53 -2.44 -19.63 13.40
CA LEU A 53 -1.60 -19.21 12.28
C LEU A 53 -2.43 -18.47 11.21
N ALA A 54 -3.62 -18.98 10.89
CA ALA A 54 -4.54 -18.31 9.97
C ALA A 54 -4.98 -16.94 10.50
N TYR A 55 -5.27 -16.83 11.79
CA TYR A 55 -5.59 -15.56 12.45
C TYR A 55 -4.42 -14.56 12.34
N ALA A 56 -3.21 -14.97 12.71
CA ALA A 56 -2.02 -14.13 12.59
C ALA A 56 -1.75 -13.69 11.16
N ARG A 57 -1.93 -14.58 10.17
CA ARG A 57 -1.84 -14.21 8.76
C ARG A 57 -2.88 -13.14 8.41
N SER A 58 -4.14 -13.29 8.83
CA SER A 58 -5.18 -12.27 8.59
C SER A 58 -4.80 -10.91 9.19
N ARG A 59 -4.31 -10.89 10.43
CA ARG A 59 -3.93 -9.64 11.11
C ARG A 59 -2.70 -8.99 10.47
N LEU A 60 -1.71 -9.78 10.06
CA LEU A 60 -0.54 -9.29 9.32
C LEU A 60 -0.89 -8.80 7.92
N ARG A 61 -1.97 -9.30 7.31
CA ARG A 61 -2.53 -8.75 6.07
C ARG A 61 -3.13 -7.38 6.32
N GLU A 62 -4.02 -7.27 7.30
CA GLU A 62 -4.68 -6.00 7.66
C GLU A 62 -3.67 -4.92 8.08
N ASN A 63 -2.62 -5.30 8.81
CA ASN A 63 -1.58 -4.39 9.28
C ASN A 63 -0.21 -5.10 9.26
N LEU A 64 0.65 -4.73 8.31
CA LEU A 64 2.00 -5.30 8.16
C LEU A 64 2.88 -5.09 9.40
N LEU A 65 2.58 -4.09 10.25
CA LEU A 65 3.28 -3.80 11.49
C LEU A 65 2.65 -4.49 12.72
N TRP A 66 1.60 -5.30 12.53
CA TRP A 66 0.93 -5.97 13.64
C TRP A 66 1.87 -6.88 14.41
N ARG A 67 1.86 -6.72 15.73
CA ARG A 67 2.68 -7.50 16.67
C ARG A 67 1.82 -8.03 17.82
N GLY A 68 0.55 -8.38 17.58
CA GLY A 68 -0.34 -8.95 18.60
C GLY A 68 -1.09 -7.93 19.45
N GLY A 69 -1.49 -6.80 18.86
CA GLY A 69 -2.20 -5.69 19.51
C GLY A 69 -1.36 -4.40 19.60
N ASP A 70 -2.00 -3.31 20.01
CA ASP A 70 -1.34 -2.01 20.19
C ASP A 70 -0.71 -1.88 21.58
N ALA A 71 0.33 -1.05 21.72
CA ALA A 71 1.03 -0.82 22.99
C ALA A 71 0.10 -0.31 24.12
N ALA A 72 -1.02 0.34 23.76
CA ALA A 72 -1.87 1.07 24.71
C ALA A 72 -3.16 0.35 25.14
N SER A 73 -3.60 -0.71 24.47
CA SER A 73 -4.94 -1.28 24.72
C SER A 73 -5.08 -2.79 24.48
N THR A 74 -6.11 -3.38 25.09
CA THR A 74 -6.55 -4.76 24.85
C THR A 74 -7.63 -4.77 23.78
N TYR A 75 -7.50 -5.67 22.81
CA TYR A 75 -8.45 -5.83 21.71
C TYR A 75 -9.07 -7.22 21.75
N THR A 76 -10.39 -7.32 21.56
CA THR A 76 -11.11 -8.60 21.59
C THR A 76 -11.93 -8.80 20.32
N VAL A 77 -11.66 -9.90 19.61
CA VAL A 77 -12.45 -10.36 18.45
C VAL A 77 -13.40 -11.48 18.91
N ARG A 78 -14.67 -11.40 18.54
CA ARG A 78 -15.67 -12.46 18.79
C ARG A 78 -16.47 -12.77 17.54
N SER A 79 -16.69 -14.05 17.26
CA SER A 79 -17.72 -14.47 16.31
C SER A 79 -19.12 -14.27 16.91
N GLY A 80 -20.14 -14.04 16.07
CA GLY A 80 -21.50 -13.80 16.54
C GLY A 80 -22.14 -14.96 17.34
N ASP A 81 -21.54 -16.14 17.31
CA ASP A 81 -21.94 -17.35 18.03
C ASP A 81 -20.98 -17.75 19.18
N ASP A 82 -19.98 -16.91 19.50
CA ASP A 82 -18.91 -17.18 20.47
C ASP A 82 -18.13 -18.49 20.21
N SER A 83 -18.16 -19.01 18.98
CA SER A 83 -17.35 -20.17 18.57
C SER A 83 -15.86 -19.84 18.48
N LEU A 84 -15.51 -18.57 18.22
CA LEU A 84 -14.16 -18.04 18.25
C LEU A 84 -14.12 -16.76 19.10
N VAL A 85 -13.22 -16.73 20.08
CA VAL A 85 -12.89 -15.52 20.85
C VAL A 85 -11.38 -15.33 20.84
N VAL A 86 -10.89 -14.18 20.41
CA VAL A 86 -9.46 -13.86 20.43
C VAL A 86 -9.23 -12.60 21.24
N LEU A 87 -8.27 -12.66 22.16
CA LEU A 87 -7.79 -11.53 22.95
C LEU A 87 -6.37 -11.18 22.50
N GLU A 88 -6.16 -9.93 22.10
CA GLU A 88 -4.85 -9.32 21.87
C GLU A 88 -4.55 -8.35 23.04
N ASP A 89 -3.41 -8.51 23.69
CA ASP A 89 -2.96 -7.66 24.80
C ASP A 89 -1.47 -7.40 24.64
N ARG A 90 -1.10 -6.19 24.18
CA ARG A 90 0.28 -5.69 24.07
C ARG A 90 1.28 -6.71 23.52
N GLY A 91 0.89 -7.48 22.52
CA GLY A 91 1.74 -8.46 21.86
C GLY A 91 1.65 -9.90 22.36
N ASN A 92 0.76 -10.19 23.30
CA ASN A 92 0.27 -11.54 23.57
C ASN A 92 -1.10 -11.74 22.91
N VAL A 93 -1.28 -12.85 22.22
CA VAL A 93 -2.55 -13.23 21.59
C VAL A 93 -2.99 -14.57 22.15
N VAL A 94 -4.24 -14.64 22.61
CA VAL A 94 -4.87 -15.85 23.09
C VAL A 94 -6.22 -16.04 22.40
N GLY A 95 -6.33 -17.10 21.61
CA GLY A 95 -7.58 -17.50 20.95
C GLY A 95 -8.20 -18.72 21.60
N LEU A 96 -9.52 -18.69 21.76
CA LEU A 96 -10.36 -19.78 22.24
C LEU A 96 -11.26 -20.24 21.10
N ILE A 97 -11.22 -21.53 20.79
CA ILE A 97 -12.06 -22.17 19.78
C ILE A 97 -12.97 -23.15 20.48
N ARG A 98 -14.28 -22.94 20.35
CA ARG A 98 -15.29 -23.79 20.97
C ARG A 98 -15.69 -24.92 20.02
N ALA A 99 -15.45 -26.16 20.43
CA ALA A 99 -15.97 -27.31 19.72
C ALA A 99 -17.50 -27.40 19.85
N PRO A 100 -18.22 -28.07 18.94
CA PRO A 100 -19.68 -28.27 19.03
C PRO A 100 -20.14 -28.94 20.34
N GLN A 101 -19.24 -29.67 21.00
CA GLN A 101 -19.47 -30.36 22.28
C GLN A 101 -19.26 -29.44 23.50
N GLY A 102 -18.96 -28.16 23.29
CA GLY A 102 -18.79 -27.13 24.33
C GLY A 102 -17.42 -27.07 24.98
N THR A 103 -16.46 -27.91 24.56
CA THR A 103 -15.07 -27.88 25.02
C THR A 103 -14.25 -26.85 24.25
N TYR A 104 -13.33 -26.17 24.95
CA TYR A 104 -12.41 -25.21 24.32
C TYR A 104 -11.07 -25.86 23.95
N SER A 105 -10.59 -25.55 22.76
CA SER A 105 -9.16 -25.57 22.42
C SER A 105 -8.64 -24.13 22.39
N GLN A 106 -7.33 -23.98 22.56
CA GLN A 106 -6.69 -22.67 22.70
C GLN A 106 -5.54 -22.54 21.70
N PHE A 107 -5.34 -21.37 21.12
CA PHE A 107 -4.07 -21.02 20.49
C PHE A 107 -3.43 -19.81 21.16
N ARG A 108 -2.10 -19.77 21.17
CA ARG A 108 -1.31 -18.72 21.82
C ARG A 108 -0.20 -18.24 20.91
N ILE A 109 -0.02 -16.92 20.84
CA ILE A 109 1.03 -16.25 20.07
C ILE A 109 1.65 -15.18 20.97
N ARG A 110 2.96 -15.02 20.90
CA ARG A 110 3.68 -13.99 21.67
C ARG A 110 4.70 -13.30 20.79
N PHE A 111 4.58 -11.99 20.68
CA PHE A 111 5.59 -11.07 20.16
C PHE A 111 6.30 -10.31 21.28
N ASN A 112 5.63 -10.14 22.43
CA ASN A 112 6.12 -9.36 23.55
C ASN A 112 7.23 -10.09 24.32
N HIS A 113 8.32 -9.42 24.67
CA HIS A 113 9.47 -9.99 25.37
C HIS A 113 9.24 -10.17 26.87
N GLN A 114 8.25 -9.51 27.45
CA GLN A 114 7.89 -9.52 28.88
C GLN A 114 9.07 -9.07 29.76
N ASP A 115 9.73 -7.97 29.35
CA ASP A 115 10.94 -7.40 29.93
C ASP A 115 10.73 -6.03 30.61
N GLY A 116 9.47 -5.61 30.77
CA GLY A 116 9.08 -4.39 31.47
C GLY A 116 8.44 -3.35 30.55
N SER A 117 8.35 -2.10 31.01
CA SER A 117 7.75 -1.03 30.22
C SER A 117 8.73 -0.50 29.17
N GLY A 118 8.31 -0.51 27.90
CA GLY A 118 9.09 -0.05 26.76
C GLY A 118 10.43 -0.77 26.59
N GLY A 119 10.46 -2.08 26.86
CA GLY A 119 11.65 -2.93 26.77
C GLY A 119 12.27 -3.03 25.38
N ASP A 120 13.12 -4.02 25.15
CA ASP A 120 13.90 -4.15 23.90
C ASP A 120 13.04 -4.33 22.64
N ASP A 121 11.79 -4.78 22.80
CA ASP A 121 10.79 -4.92 21.74
C ASP A 121 9.91 -3.68 21.53
N GLY A 122 10.02 -2.67 22.42
CA GLY A 122 9.23 -1.45 22.43
C GLY A 122 7.78 -1.63 22.91
N LEU A 123 7.45 -2.70 23.61
CA LEU A 123 6.11 -2.98 24.15
C LEU A 123 6.13 -2.95 25.69
N ASP A 124 4.99 -2.61 26.29
CA ASP A 124 4.79 -2.78 27.74
C ASP A 124 4.29 -4.20 28.04
N ASP A 125 4.66 -4.73 29.21
CA ASP A 125 4.20 -6.05 29.65
C ASP A 125 2.67 -6.20 29.63
N PRO A 126 2.14 -7.31 29.08
CA PRO A 126 0.71 -7.59 29.05
C PRO A 126 0.20 -8.02 30.43
N ALA A 127 -1.10 -7.85 30.68
CA ALA A 127 -1.73 -8.25 31.93
C ALA A 127 -1.71 -9.77 32.11
N ASN A 128 -1.78 -10.51 31.00
CA ASN A 128 -1.68 -11.97 30.98
C ASN A 128 -0.34 -12.40 30.40
N LEU A 129 0.59 -12.81 31.27
CA LEU A 129 1.89 -13.32 30.87
C LEU A 129 1.75 -14.71 30.22
N LEU A 130 2.46 -14.90 29.12
CA LEU A 130 2.49 -16.15 28.36
C LEU A 130 3.90 -16.73 28.36
N THR A 131 4.01 -17.96 28.86
CA THR A 131 5.21 -18.79 28.74
C THR A 131 5.09 -19.67 27.49
N LEU A 132 5.91 -19.40 26.48
CA LEU A 132 5.92 -20.11 25.19
C LEU A 132 7.36 -20.52 24.84
N PRO A 133 7.56 -21.66 24.17
CA PRO A 133 8.89 -22.12 23.79
C PRO A 133 9.54 -21.30 22.67
N SER A 134 8.72 -20.60 21.86
CA SER A 134 9.17 -19.76 20.74
C SER A 134 8.43 -18.42 20.75
N ILE A 135 9.15 -17.34 20.39
CA ILE A 135 8.62 -15.98 20.30
C ILE A 135 8.49 -15.61 18.81
N SER A 136 7.40 -14.95 18.47
CA SER A 136 7.15 -14.42 17.12
C SER A 136 7.90 -13.11 16.93
N SER A 137 8.37 -12.85 15.72
CA SER A 137 9.07 -11.62 15.36
C SER A 137 8.54 -11.10 14.03
N ASN A 138 8.17 -9.83 13.98
CA ASN A 138 7.66 -9.21 12.76
C ASN A 138 8.73 -8.25 12.20
N ASN A 139 9.21 -8.52 10.99
CA ASN A 139 10.09 -7.67 10.19
C ASN A 139 9.50 -7.39 8.79
N LEU A 140 8.18 -7.54 8.61
CA LEU A 140 7.52 -7.35 7.30
C LEU A 140 7.67 -5.93 6.77
N GLY A 141 7.73 -4.92 7.64
CA GLY A 141 8.03 -3.53 7.27
C GLY A 141 9.53 -3.17 7.29
N GLY A 142 10.41 -4.10 7.67
CA GLY A 142 11.83 -3.82 7.87
C GLY A 142 12.68 -4.27 6.69
N ALA A 143 13.36 -3.33 6.05
CA ALA A 143 14.24 -3.57 4.91
C ALA A 143 15.67 -4.02 5.30
N SER A 144 15.85 -4.52 6.52
CA SER A 144 17.13 -5.04 7.02
C SER A 144 16.89 -6.23 7.93
N PRO A 145 17.78 -7.23 7.98
CA PRO A 145 17.61 -8.36 8.88
C PRO A 145 17.56 -7.92 10.35
N ILE A 146 16.68 -8.52 11.14
CA ILE A 146 16.60 -8.32 12.60
C ILE A 146 17.03 -9.59 13.32
N ALA A 147 17.49 -9.46 14.56
CA ALA A 147 17.77 -10.63 15.39
C ALA A 147 16.46 -11.40 15.70
N LEU A 148 16.53 -12.73 15.67
CA LEU A 148 15.47 -13.57 16.20
C LEU A 148 15.70 -13.80 17.69
N PHE A 149 14.61 -13.88 18.45
CA PHE A 149 14.64 -14.17 19.88
C PHE A 149 14.09 -15.58 20.11
N GLU A 150 14.80 -16.37 20.92
CA GLU A 150 14.39 -17.72 21.31
C GLU A 150 14.39 -17.82 22.84
N ASP A 151 13.42 -18.58 23.38
CA ASP A 151 13.30 -18.96 24.79
C ASP A 151 12.86 -17.86 25.79
N ASN A 152 12.28 -18.30 26.92
CA ASN A 152 11.56 -17.52 27.96
C ASN A 152 12.44 -16.62 28.85
N GLY A 153 13.51 -16.01 28.33
CA GLY A 153 14.41 -15.16 29.13
C GLY A 153 14.62 -13.76 28.54
N SER A 154 14.32 -12.73 29.35
CA SER A 154 14.73 -11.31 29.27
C SER A 154 15.49 -10.86 28.00
N GLY A 155 14.83 -10.84 26.84
CA GLY A 155 15.29 -10.13 25.65
C GLY A 155 16.60 -10.62 24.99
N ALA A 156 17.11 -11.83 25.27
CA ALA A 156 18.37 -12.27 24.66
C ALA A 156 18.15 -12.77 23.22
N ALA A 157 18.75 -12.08 22.24
CA ALA A 157 18.77 -12.53 20.85
C ALA A 157 19.41 -13.92 20.72
N ALA A 158 18.82 -14.80 19.92
CA ALA A 158 19.42 -16.07 19.57
C ALA A 158 20.73 -15.84 18.81
N THR A 159 21.85 -16.32 19.36
CA THR A 159 23.18 -16.07 18.83
C THR A 159 23.30 -16.57 17.39
N GLY A 160 23.45 -15.64 16.44
CA GLY A 160 23.73 -15.94 15.03
C GLY A 160 22.52 -16.23 14.14
N VAL A 161 21.28 -16.07 14.64
CA VAL A 161 20.06 -16.28 13.83
C VAL A 161 19.35 -14.95 13.60
N THR A 162 19.18 -14.58 12.33
CA THR A 162 18.47 -13.36 11.91
C THR A 162 17.22 -13.70 11.11
N LEU A 163 16.17 -12.90 11.30
CA LEU A 163 15.01 -12.85 10.43
C LEU A 163 15.35 -11.90 9.27
N PRO A 164 15.33 -12.35 8.00
CA PRO A 164 15.62 -11.50 6.86
C PRO A 164 14.67 -10.29 6.75
N ALA A 165 15.04 -9.35 5.88
CA ALA A 165 14.20 -8.20 5.55
C ALA A 165 12.83 -8.66 5.01
N PHE A 166 11.78 -7.90 5.34
CA PHE A 166 10.40 -8.11 4.86
C PHE A 166 9.81 -9.50 5.16
N GLN A 167 10.23 -10.09 6.27
CA GLN A 167 9.73 -11.37 6.75
C GLN A 167 9.16 -11.27 8.17
N ALA A 168 8.19 -12.09 8.52
CA ALA A 168 7.74 -12.32 9.88
C ALA A 168 7.93 -13.80 10.23
N ARG A 169 8.44 -14.10 11.42
CA ARG A 169 8.33 -15.43 12.04
C ARG A 169 7.14 -15.41 12.98
N VAL A 170 6.13 -16.22 12.69
CA VAL A 170 4.97 -16.42 13.57
C VAL A 170 5.08 -17.79 14.20
N ALA A 171 5.18 -17.81 15.53
CA ALA A 171 5.17 -19.00 16.36
C ALA A 171 3.85 -19.11 17.10
N VAL A 172 3.07 -20.15 16.79
CA VAL A 172 1.75 -20.41 17.36
C VAL A 172 1.77 -21.72 18.12
N GLU A 173 1.34 -21.68 19.38
CA GLU A 173 1.11 -22.89 20.16
C GLU A 173 -0.38 -23.18 20.25
N GLY A 174 -0.81 -24.33 19.72
CA GLY A 174 -2.16 -24.86 19.90
C GLY A 174 -2.21 -25.84 21.07
N ARG A 175 -3.20 -25.68 21.95
CA ARG A 175 -3.42 -26.51 23.14
C ARG A 175 -4.83 -27.11 23.12
N ALA A 176 -4.93 -28.36 23.53
CA ALA A 176 -6.20 -29.06 23.71
C ALA A 176 -6.14 -30.11 24.83
N GLY A 177 -7.30 -30.53 25.31
CA GLY A 177 -7.45 -31.64 26.25
C GLY A 177 -8.18 -31.26 27.54
N PRO A 178 -8.38 -32.22 28.45
CA PRO A 178 -9.19 -32.05 29.65
C PRO A 178 -8.70 -30.98 30.62
N GLY A 179 -7.42 -30.59 30.57
CA GLY A 179 -6.87 -29.50 31.36
C GLY A 179 -7.35 -28.10 30.97
N LEU A 180 -8.03 -27.95 29.82
CA LEU A 180 -8.50 -26.65 29.32
C LEU A 180 -10.02 -26.43 29.52
N ARG A 181 -10.68 -27.29 30.30
CA ARG A 181 -12.15 -27.23 30.48
C ARG A 181 -12.64 -25.97 31.20
N ASP A 182 -11.75 -25.29 31.90
CA ASP A 182 -12.05 -24.11 32.70
C ASP A 182 -11.73 -22.81 31.95
N LEU A 183 -11.27 -22.90 30.70
CA LEU A 183 -11.09 -21.73 29.85
C LEU A 183 -12.43 -21.05 29.59
N THR A 184 -12.44 -19.74 29.75
CA THR A 184 -13.59 -18.89 29.40
C THR A 184 -13.09 -17.61 28.74
N PRO A 185 -13.93 -16.89 27.99
CA PRO A 185 -13.57 -15.57 27.46
C PRO A 185 -13.08 -14.57 28.52
N ALA A 186 -13.50 -14.72 29.79
CA ALA A 186 -13.08 -13.87 30.90
C ALA A 186 -11.77 -14.35 31.58
N ALA A 187 -11.40 -15.62 31.37
CA ALA A 187 -10.16 -16.23 31.84
C ALA A 187 -9.52 -17.05 30.70
N PRO A 188 -9.03 -16.38 29.65
CA PRO A 188 -8.66 -17.03 28.40
C PRO A 188 -7.37 -17.85 28.49
N ASN A 189 -6.60 -17.71 29.58
CA ASN A 189 -5.38 -18.48 29.84
C ASN A 189 -5.32 -18.96 31.30
N ALA A 190 -6.42 -19.53 31.82
CA ALA A 190 -6.45 -20.11 33.17
C ALA A 190 -5.46 -21.29 33.31
N ASP A 191 -4.83 -21.40 34.49
CA ASP A 191 -4.00 -22.55 34.85
C ASP A 191 -4.87 -23.80 34.90
N GLY A 192 -4.58 -24.78 34.04
CA GLY A 192 -5.40 -25.99 33.95
C GLY A 192 -5.44 -26.76 35.27
N ASN A 193 -6.52 -27.50 35.51
CA ASN A 193 -6.81 -28.27 36.74
C ASN A 193 -5.87 -29.48 37.00
N GLY A 194 -4.58 -29.41 36.63
CA GLY A 194 -3.62 -30.52 36.71
C GLY A 194 -3.92 -31.68 35.76
N ALA A 195 -4.99 -31.59 34.96
CA ALA A 195 -5.34 -32.57 33.95
C ALA A 195 -4.50 -32.39 32.67
N ARG A 196 -4.41 -33.47 31.87
CA ARG A 196 -3.59 -33.51 30.66
C ARG A 196 -3.94 -32.37 29.69
N VAL A 197 -2.90 -31.66 29.25
CA VAL A 197 -2.95 -30.71 28.13
C VAL A 197 -1.97 -31.19 27.07
N VAL A 198 -2.44 -31.32 25.84
CA VAL A 198 -1.62 -31.58 24.67
C VAL A 198 -1.31 -30.24 24.02
N SER A 199 -0.04 -30.03 23.67
CA SER A 199 0.43 -28.82 22.97
C SER A 199 1.04 -29.20 21.62
N ARG A 200 0.91 -28.31 20.63
CA ARG A 200 1.55 -28.40 19.31
C ARG A 200 2.00 -27.02 18.87
N VAL A 201 3.27 -26.88 18.50
CA VAL A 201 3.84 -25.60 18.06
C VAL A 201 4.02 -25.58 16.55
N TYR A 202 3.51 -24.53 15.92
CA TYR A 202 3.58 -24.23 14.50
C TYR A 202 4.44 -22.98 14.34
N GLU A 203 5.53 -23.09 13.58
CA GLU A 203 6.36 -21.94 13.24
C GLU A 203 6.30 -21.73 11.73
N ALA A 204 5.91 -20.54 11.33
CA ALA A 204 5.87 -20.13 9.92
C ALA A 204 6.70 -18.87 9.73
N ASN A 205 7.62 -18.91 8.77
CA ASN A 205 8.24 -17.69 8.24
C ASN A 205 7.39 -17.21 7.08
N LEU A 206 6.78 -16.06 7.24
CA LEU A 206 5.98 -15.37 6.25
C LEU A 206 6.83 -14.28 5.61
N LYS A 207 6.76 -14.11 4.29
CA LYS A 207 7.42 -13.03 3.56
C LYS A 207 6.37 -12.17 2.89
N VAL A 208 6.52 -10.85 2.93
CA VAL A 208 5.76 -9.97 2.03
C VAL A 208 6.29 -10.20 0.62
N GLY A 209 5.41 -10.50 -0.34
CA GLY A 209 5.78 -10.71 -1.74
C GLY A 209 6.60 -9.58 -2.41
N TYR A 210 6.82 -8.45 -1.72
CA TYR A 210 7.59 -7.29 -2.18
C TYR A 210 9.07 -7.29 -1.71
N GLY A 211 9.46 -8.24 -0.84
CA GLY A 211 10.63 -8.09 0.05
C GLY A 211 12.03 -8.00 -0.57
N ASP A 212 12.23 -8.40 -1.83
CA ASP A 212 13.53 -8.20 -2.48
C ASP A 212 13.51 -7.06 -3.51
N SER A 213 12.33 -6.50 -3.78
CA SER A 213 12.07 -5.69 -4.97
C SER A 213 11.60 -4.25 -4.66
N LEU A 214 11.31 -3.91 -3.40
CA LEU A 214 10.77 -2.62 -2.99
C LEU A 214 11.54 -2.00 -1.81
N ASP A 215 12.86 -1.98 -1.91
CA ASP A 215 13.82 -1.48 -0.92
C ASP A 215 14.29 -0.03 -1.17
N ALA A 216 13.62 0.66 -2.11
CA ALA A 216 14.01 1.96 -2.60
C ALA A 216 12.80 2.90 -2.67
N VAL A 217 13.05 4.20 -2.47
CA VAL A 217 12.02 5.25 -2.66
C VAL A 217 11.74 5.49 -4.14
N ALA A 218 12.71 5.23 -5.02
CA ALA A 218 12.58 5.38 -6.46
C ALA A 218 13.29 4.24 -7.19
N MET A 219 12.63 3.67 -8.19
CA MET A 219 13.13 2.59 -9.06
C MET A 219 12.83 2.92 -10.53
N ALA A 220 13.88 3.15 -11.32
CA ALA A 220 13.80 3.44 -12.75
C ALA A 220 14.41 2.32 -13.58
N ALA A 221 13.65 1.76 -14.52
CA ALA A 221 14.16 0.67 -15.35
C ALA A 221 15.02 1.19 -16.50
N GLY A 222 14.79 2.45 -16.88
CA GLY A 222 15.70 3.25 -17.68
C GLY A 222 16.60 4.12 -16.79
N ASP A 223 16.77 5.38 -17.18
CA ASP A 223 17.62 6.35 -16.51
C ASP A 223 16.86 7.11 -15.40
N THR A 224 17.59 7.58 -14.39
CA THR A 224 17.09 8.53 -13.39
C THR A 224 17.79 9.87 -13.53
N ASP A 225 17.07 10.88 -14.03
CA ASP A 225 17.58 12.23 -14.25
C ASP A 225 16.87 13.24 -13.35
N ILE A 226 17.64 13.88 -12.47
CA ILE A 226 17.15 14.95 -11.60
C ILE A 226 17.88 16.25 -11.94
N TYR A 227 17.11 17.24 -12.36
CA TYR A 227 17.60 18.60 -12.58
C TYR A 227 17.17 19.52 -11.44
N LEU A 228 18.16 20.11 -10.78
CA LEU A 228 18.01 21.14 -9.77
C LEU A 228 18.25 22.50 -10.40
N ALA A 229 17.17 23.26 -10.56
CA ALA A 229 17.17 24.53 -11.28
C ALA A 229 18.15 25.56 -10.69
N PRO A 230 18.49 26.64 -11.41
CA PRO A 230 19.27 27.79 -10.92
C PRO A 230 18.55 28.70 -9.91
N ARG A 231 19.36 29.46 -9.16
CA ARG A 231 18.92 30.43 -8.14
C ARG A 231 18.09 31.57 -8.73
N LEU A 232 16.85 31.72 -8.26
CA LEU A 232 16.12 32.98 -8.43
C LEU A 232 16.70 34.04 -7.46
N PRO A 233 16.74 35.33 -7.85
CA PRO A 233 17.39 36.40 -7.06
C PRO A 233 16.93 36.53 -5.59
N ALA A 234 15.75 36.01 -5.25
CA ALA A 234 15.12 36.13 -3.93
C ALA A 234 15.30 34.91 -2.99
N ASP A 235 15.96 33.83 -3.43
CA ASP A 235 15.95 32.55 -2.69
C ASP A 235 17.24 32.25 -1.93
N ALA A 236 17.14 31.66 -0.72
CA ALA A 236 18.27 31.29 0.14
C ALA A 236 18.36 29.79 0.51
N GLU A 237 17.47 28.93 -0.01
CA GLU A 237 17.45 27.49 0.32
C GLU A 237 18.43 26.65 -0.53
N ASP A 238 18.89 25.53 0.05
CA ASP A 238 19.78 24.54 -0.55
C ASP A 238 19.13 23.77 -1.71
N ARG A 239 19.88 23.64 -2.81
CA ARG A 239 19.48 22.95 -4.04
C ARG A 239 20.06 21.55 -4.05
N VAL A 240 19.44 20.70 -3.25
CA VAL A 240 19.89 19.32 -3.05
C VAL A 240 18.75 18.33 -3.28
N VAL A 241 19.13 17.11 -3.66
CA VAL A 241 18.34 15.90 -3.49
C VAL A 241 18.63 15.36 -2.10
N GLU A 242 17.60 15.30 -1.27
CA GLU A 242 17.70 14.79 0.10
C GLU A 242 17.07 13.40 0.19
N LEU A 243 17.89 12.39 0.49
CA LEU A 243 17.46 11.01 0.73
C LEU A 243 17.17 10.82 2.21
N ARG A 244 15.95 10.38 2.52
CA ARG A 244 15.50 10.08 3.88
C ARG A 244 14.82 8.73 3.95
N THR A 245 14.76 8.19 5.15
CA THR A 245 13.98 7.00 5.48
C THR A 245 13.06 7.34 6.64
N ALA A 246 11.86 6.76 6.67
CA ALA A 246 11.03 6.80 7.87
C ALA A 246 11.60 5.94 9.02
N PHE A 247 12.56 5.05 8.72
CA PHE A 247 13.09 4.04 9.65
C PHE A 247 14.57 4.26 9.93
N ASN A 248 14.94 4.46 11.20
CA ASN A 248 16.29 4.85 11.66
C ASN A 248 17.43 3.84 11.39
N LYS A 249 17.18 2.73 10.68
CA LYS A 249 18.15 1.65 10.44
C LYS A 249 18.30 1.24 8.97
N THR A 250 17.55 1.83 8.04
CA THR A 250 17.60 1.45 6.62
C THR A 250 18.19 2.57 5.76
N PRO A 251 19.24 2.31 4.98
CA PRO A 251 19.72 3.22 3.95
C PRO A 251 18.60 3.63 2.99
N PRO A 252 18.24 4.92 2.85
CA PRO A 252 17.32 5.32 1.79
C PRO A 252 17.97 5.11 0.43
N ARG A 253 17.31 4.33 -0.44
CA ARG A 253 17.87 3.94 -1.75
C ARG A 253 17.14 4.57 -2.93
N VAL A 254 17.88 4.94 -3.96
CA VAL A 254 17.38 5.19 -5.32
C VAL A 254 18.06 4.18 -6.24
N ARG A 255 17.26 3.45 -7.02
CA ARG A 255 17.73 2.40 -7.93
C ARG A 255 17.43 2.78 -9.38
N SER A 256 18.41 2.58 -10.25
CA SER A 256 18.30 2.79 -11.69
C SER A 256 18.96 1.63 -12.40
N LYS A 257 18.29 0.97 -13.34
CA LYS A 257 18.93 -0.03 -14.22
C LYS A 257 19.77 0.64 -15.31
N GLY A 258 19.47 1.89 -15.64
CA GLY A 258 20.31 2.77 -16.46
C GLY A 258 21.28 3.60 -15.62
N THR A 259 21.51 4.83 -16.07
CA THR A 259 22.34 5.83 -15.40
C THR A 259 21.54 6.55 -14.30
N LEU A 260 22.27 7.26 -13.43
CA LEU A 260 21.68 8.17 -12.45
C LEU A 260 22.46 9.48 -12.45
N GLY A 261 21.77 10.56 -12.78
CA GLY A 261 22.32 11.90 -12.83
C GLY A 261 21.54 12.89 -11.98
N VAL A 262 22.27 13.65 -11.17
CA VAL A 262 21.75 14.86 -10.54
C VAL A 262 22.53 16.04 -11.08
N ALA A 263 21.89 16.81 -11.96
CA ALA A 263 22.44 18.05 -12.49
C ALA A 263 21.99 19.22 -11.61
N SER A 264 22.92 20.07 -11.20
CA SER A 264 22.61 21.29 -10.46
C SER A 264 23.27 22.47 -11.14
N ALA A 265 22.54 23.58 -11.24
CA ALA A 265 23.11 24.85 -11.67
C ALA A 265 23.99 25.53 -10.59
N VAL A 266 24.09 24.92 -9.40
CA VAL A 266 24.93 25.39 -8.29
C VAL A 266 26.09 24.41 -8.07
N SER A 267 27.30 24.96 -7.92
CA SER A 267 28.49 24.16 -7.60
C SER A 267 28.44 23.62 -6.17
N GLY A 268 28.78 22.35 -5.97
CA GLY A 268 28.87 21.73 -4.65
C GLY A 268 28.05 20.45 -4.56
N VAL A 269 27.91 19.92 -3.35
CA VAL A 269 27.09 18.73 -3.07
C VAL A 269 25.65 18.98 -3.53
N ASN A 270 25.13 18.06 -4.34
CA ASN A 270 23.77 18.09 -4.85
C ASN A 270 22.95 16.85 -4.47
N VAL A 271 23.57 15.85 -3.81
CA VAL A 271 22.87 14.73 -3.17
C VAL A 271 23.35 14.55 -1.74
N THR A 272 22.42 14.49 -0.80
CA THR A 272 22.67 14.30 0.63
C THR A 272 21.71 13.27 1.21
N GLY A 273 22.14 12.55 2.23
CA GLY A 273 21.30 11.62 2.96
C GLY A 273 22.13 10.80 3.93
N PRO A 274 21.75 10.73 5.21
CA PRO A 274 22.47 9.89 6.17
C PRO A 274 22.34 8.42 5.77
N ASN A 275 23.48 7.79 5.44
CA ASN A 275 23.54 6.43 4.91
C ASN A 275 22.74 6.24 3.61
N GLY A 276 22.65 7.26 2.74
CA GLY A 276 21.96 7.15 1.46
C GLY A 276 22.66 6.21 0.49
N GLN A 277 21.91 5.53 -0.39
CA GLN A 277 22.47 4.68 -1.44
C GLN A 277 21.89 5.03 -2.81
N LEU A 278 22.78 5.17 -3.78
CA LEU A 278 22.43 5.27 -5.19
C LEU A 278 22.90 3.96 -5.85
N VAL A 279 21.99 3.22 -6.45
CA VAL A 279 22.30 1.94 -7.09
C VAL A 279 22.02 2.09 -8.58
N THR A 280 23.03 1.88 -9.42
CA THR A 280 22.94 2.19 -10.85
C THR A 280 23.45 1.03 -11.70
N GLY A 281 22.94 0.87 -12.92
CA GLY A 281 23.43 -0.14 -13.87
C GLY A 281 24.95 -0.09 -14.06
N PRO A 282 25.55 1.09 -14.31
CA PRO A 282 27.00 1.23 -14.43
C PRO A 282 27.79 1.04 -13.13
N GLY A 283 27.15 1.10 -11.96
CA GLY A 283 27.84 1.20 -10.66
C GLY A 283 28.54 2.54 -10.41
N SER A 284 28.21 3.55 -11.21
CA SER A 284 28.68 4.93 -11.09
C SER A 284 27.52 5.91 -11.33
N VAL A 285 27.72 7.17 -10.93
CA VAL A 285 26.78 8.28 -11.19
C VAL A 285 27.34 9.19 -12.28
N GLU A 286 26.47 9.96 -12.92
CA GLU A 286 26.86 10.92 -13.96
C GLU A 286 27.78 12.02 -13.42
N SER A 287 28.65 12.56 -14.29
CA SER A 287 29.74 13.49 -13.91
C SER A 287 29.30 14.78 -13.20
N GLY A 288 28.04 15.20 -13.37
CA GLY A 288 27.45 16.35 -12.67
C GLY A 288 26.94 16.06 -11.26
N THR A 289 26.94 14.80 -10.84
CA THR A 289 26.42 14.35 -9.54
C THR A 289 27.51 14.44 -8.48
N VAL A 290 27.27 15.25 -7.45
CA VAL A 290 28.22 15.50 -6.35
C VAL A 290 27.60 15.05 -5.04
N LEU A 291 28.16 13.99 -4.46
CA LEU A 291 27.61 13.31 -3.30
C LEU A 291 28.17 13.86 -1.98
N ASP A 292 27.32 13.92 -0.96
CA ASP A 292 27.75 14.04 0.42
C ASP A 292 28.48 12.77 0.90
N ALA A 293 29.32 12.89 1.92
CA ALA A 293 30.09 11.77 2.48
C ALA A 293 29.21 10.63 3.03
N GLY A 294 27.96 10.94 3.40
CA GLY A 294 26.98 9.95 3.88
C GLY A 294 26.30 9.12 2.79
N VAL A 295 26.56 9.40 1.51
CA VAL A 295 25.90 8.73 0.37
C VAL A 295 26.90 7.85 -0.38
N THR A 296 26.53 6.58 -0.60
CA THR A 296 27.36 5.62 -1.33
C THR A 296 26.74 5.23 -2.68
N VAL A 297 27.58 4.83 -3.63
CA VAL A 297 27.14 4.31 -4.94
C VAL A 297 27.38 2.80 -5.00
N GLY A 298 26.43 2.05 -5.53
CA GLY A 298 26.51 0.62 -5.78
C GLY A 298 26.08 0.27 -7.20
N THR A 299 26.35 -0.98 -7.60
CA THR A 299 25.93 -1.52 -8.89
C THR A 299 24.58 -2.21 -8.77
N GLU A 300 23.69 -1.93 -9.72
CA GLU A 300 22.38 -2.57 -9.83
C GLU A 300 22.55 -4.04 -10.19
N GLY A 301 21.98 -4.91 -9.34
CA GLY A 301 22.08 -6.35 -9.51
C GLY A 301 21.06 -6.90 -10.51
N THR A 302 21.01 -8.22 -10.61
CA THR A 302 19.96 -8.93 -11.37
C THR A 302 18.61 -8.95 -10.65
N GLY A 303 18.47 -8.24 -9.53
CA GLY A 303 17.22 -8.12 -8.79
C GLY A 303 16.13 -7.43 -9.60
N GLY A 304 14.91 -7.90 -9.47
CA GLY A 304 13.73 -7.26 -10.04
C GLY A 304 13.38 -5.96 -9.32
N PHE A 305 12.47 -5.21 -9.93
CA PHE A 305 11.74 -4.14 -9.26
C PHE A 305 10.41 -4.67 -8.78
N TYR A 306 9.72 -3.88 -7.97
CA TYR A 306 8.38 -4.22 -7.58
C TYR A 306 7.46 -4.37 -8.79
N GLU A 307 6.82 -5.53 -8.85
CA GLU A 307 5.89 -5.92 -9.88
C GLU A 307 4.48 -5.66 -9.35
N LEU A 308 3.73 -4.81 -10.05
CA LEU A 308 2.34 -4.55 -9.79
C LEU A 308 1.62 -4.62 -11.15
N SER A 309 0.97 -5.75 -11.41
CA SER A 309 0.24 -5.95 -12.67
C SER A 309 -1.10 -5.22 -12.64
N TRP A 310 -1.72 -5.04 -13.80
CA TRP A 310 -3.03 -4.39 -13.87
C TRP A 310 -4.09 -5.15 -13.08
N ASP A 311 -4.01 -6.48 -13.06
CA ASP A 311 -4.97 -7.32 -12.38
C ASP A 311 -4.86 -7.20 -10.86
N ASP A 312 -3.66 -6.91 -10.34
CA ASP A 312 -3.39 -6.72 -8.92
C ASP A 312 -3.78 -5.33 -8.40
N VAL A 313 -4.21 -4.39 -9.26
CA VAL A 313 -4.49 -3.00 -8.85
C VAL A 313 -5.95 -2.80 -8.51
N VAL A 314 -6.24 -2.10 -7.40
CA VAL A 314 -7.62 -1.73 -7.01
C VAL A 314 -8.23 -0.86 -8.11
N LYS A 315 -9.38 -1.26 -8.63
CA LYS A 315 -10.10 -0.53 -9.69
C LYS A 315 -11.55 -0.34 -9.29
N ALA A 316 -12.12 0.80 -9.68
CA ALA A 316 -13.55 0.99 -9.60
C ALA A 316 -14.28 -0.03 -10.50
N ASP A 317 -15.41 -0.57 -10.02
CA ASP A 317 -16.23 -1.51 -10.78
C ASP A 317 -16.67 -0.88 -12.12
N SER A 318 -16.30 -1.55 -13.22
CA SER A 318 -16.57 -1.08 -14.58
C SER A 318 -18.00 -1.32 -15.04
N ASN A 319 -18.79 -2.11 -14.31
CA ASN A 319 -20.18 -2.35 -14.65
C ASN A 319 -21.01 -1.06 -14.43
N PRO A 320 -21.56 -0.44 -15.48
CA PRO A 320 -22.30 0.82 -15.36
C PRO A 320 -23.62 0.68 -14.59
N ALA A 321 -24.08 -0.55 -14.30
CA ALA A 321 -25.25 -0.82 -13.47
C ALA A 321 -24.90 -1.13 -12.00
N SER A 322 -23.60 -1.15 -11.66
CA SER A 322 -23.15 -1.44 -10.29
C SER A 322 -23.56 -0.35 -9.31
N THR A 323 -23.78 -0.76 -8.06
CA THR A 323 -23.93 0.15 -6.91
C THR A 323 -22.62 0.35 -6.16
N GLU A 324 -21.57 -0.40 -6.49
CA GLU A 324 -20.28 -0.37 -5.78
C GLU A 324 -19.38 0.78 -6.28
N ALA A 325 -19.60 1.27 -7.51
CA ALA A 325 -18.89 2.42 -8.06
C ALA A 325 -19.84 3.43 -8.71
N VAL A 326 -19.43 4.69 -8.76
CA VAL A 326 -20.05 5.73 -9.58
C VAL A 326 -19.63 5.53 -11.03
N SER A 327 -20.58 5.47 -11.96
CA SER A 327 -20.30 5.43 -13.41
C SER A 327 -20.38 6.84 -13.98
N LEU A 328 -19.24 7.49 -14.14
CA LEU A 328 -19.09 8.83 -14.70
C LEU A 328 -18.78 8.73 -16.20
N MET A 329 -19.45 9.50 -17.05
CA MET A 329 -19.17 9.50 -18.50
C MET A 329 -17.75 10.02 -18.77
N ALA A 330 -17.04 9.36 -19.69
CA ALA A 330 -15.84 9.88 -20.31
C ALA A 330 -16.12 11.20 -21.05
N GLY A 331 -15.11 12.03 -21.22
CA GLY A 331 -15.20 13.32 -21.90
C GLY A 331 -14.36 14.41 -21.23
N THR A 332 -14.60 15.64 -21.71
CA THR A 332 -13.90 16.83 -21.25
C THR A 332 -14.80 17.71 -20.40
N TYR A 333 -14.42 17.85 -19.14
CA TYR A 333 -15.05 18.64 -18.10
C TYR A 333 -14.28 19.96 -17.94
N VAL A 334 -14.95 21.06 -18.25
CA VAL A 334 -14.34 22.39 -18.36
C VAL A 334 -14.95 23.33 -17.34
N VAL A 335 -14.10 23.91 -16.49
CA VAL A 335 -14.52 24.98 -15.58
C VAL A 335 -14.51 26.32 -16.29
N TRP A 336 -15.65 26.99 -16.30
CA TRP A 336 -15.87 28.30 -16.93
C TRP A 336 -15.58 29.47 -15.99
N GLU A 337 -15.62 30.69 -16.53
CA GLU A 337 -15.25 31.91 -15.80
C GLU A 337 -16.13 32.19 -14.56
N ASP A 338 -17.36 31.69 -14.57
CA ASP A 338 -18.32 31.79 -13.46
C ASP A 338 -18.21 30.63 -12.45
N ALA A 339 -17.15 29.81 -12.55
CA ALA A 339 -16.94 28.58 -11.78
C ALA A 339 -18.03 27.50 -11.97
N SER A 340 -18.83 27.59 -13.03
CA SER A 340 -19.69 26.50 -13.47
C SER A 340 -18.87 25.44 -14.22
N LEU A 341 -19.30 24.18 -14.10
CA LEU A 341 -18.67 23.06 -14.79
C LEU A 341 -19.51 22.73 -16.02
N HIS A 342 -18.86 22.57 -17.17
CA HIS A 342 -19.50 22.20 -18.43
C HIS A 342 -18.85 20.94 -19.00
N TYR A 343 -19.67 20.07 -19.58
CA TYR A 343 -19.26 18.79 -20.12
C TYR A 343 -19.34 18.79 -21.65
N TYR A 344 -18.33 18.17 -22.26
CA TYR A 344 -18.23 17.90 -23.69
C TYR A 344 -17.87 16.43 -23.89
N ASP A 345 -18.68 15.71 -24.67
CA ASP A 345 -18.43 14.32 -25.03
C ASP A 345 -17.35 14.22 -26.14
N MET A 346 -16.12 14.57 -25.78
CA MET A 346 -14.98 14.71 -26.69
C MET A 346 -13.67 14.42 -25.95
N SER A 347 -12.68 13.88 -26.67
CA SER A 347 -11.28 13.85 -26.22
C SER A 347 -10.76 15.26 -25.97
N GLN A 348 -9.63 15.40 -25.26
CA GLN A 348 -9.04 16.72 -25.02
C GLN A 348 -8.64 17.43 -26.32
N ALA A 349 -8.10 16.67 -27.28
CA ALA A 349 -7.66 17.18 -28.57
C ALA A 349 -8.84 17.67 -29.42
N ASP A 350 -9.92 16.89 -29.45
CA ASP A 350 -11.14 17.24 -30.18
C ASP A 350 -11.83 18.45 -29.54
N TYR A 351 -11.94 18.48 -28.20
CA TYR A 351 -12.46 19.64 -27.48
C TYR A 351 -11.67 20.91 -27.81
N THR A 352 -10.33 20.84 -27.79
CA THR A 352 -9.47 22.00 -28.10
C THR A 352 -9.75 22.54 -29.49
N THR A 353 -9.84 21.65 -30.49
CA THR A 353 -10.15 22.03 -31.88
C THR A 353 -11.56 22.62 -32.00
N HIS A 354 -12.55 21.97 -31.37
CA HIS A 354 -13.94 22.37 -31.39
C HIS A 354 -14.15 23.75 -30.79
N ILE A 355 -13.55 24.00 -29.62
CA ILE A 355 -13.81 25.24 -28.88
C ILE A 355 -13.07 26.45 -29.44
N GLN A 356 -11.91 26.24 -30.07
CA GLN A 356 -11.24 27.28 -30.84
C GLN A 356 -12.07 27.72 -32.05
N ALA A 357 -12.77 26.80 -32.69
CA ALA A 357 -13.70 27.11 -33.77
C ALA A 357 -15.03 27.70 -33.27
N ASN A 358 -15.50 27.27 -32.09
CA ASN A 358 -16.79 27.63 -31.51
C ASN A 358 -16.67 28.17 -30.07
N PRO A 359 -16.03 29.34 -29.86
CA PRO A 359 -15.66 29.82 -28.52
C PRO A 359 -16.85 30.17 -27.62
N SER A 360 -18.07 30.23 -28.16
CA SER A 360 -19.31 30.50 -27.40
C SER A 360 -20.14 29.25 -27.10
N ASP A 361 -19.72 28.07 -27.56
CA ASP A 361 -20.41 26.83 -27.26
C ASP A 361 -20.28 26.51 -25.77
N ALA A 362 -21.41 26.55 -25.07
CA ALA A 362 -21.51 26.30 -23.64
C ALA A 362 -21.31 24.81 -23.27
N GLY A 363 -21.46 23.87 -24.19
CA GLY A 363 -21.51 22.45 -23.85
C GLY A 363 -22.71 22.13 -22.95
N VAL A 364 -22.60 21.07 -22.15
CA VAL A 364 -23.65 20.64 -21.22
C VAL A 364 -23.33 21.14 -19.80
N PRO A 365 -24.12 22.06 -19.22
CA PRO A 365 -23.92 22.49 -17.84
C PRO A 365 -24.08 21.31 -16.87
N VAL A 366 -23.14 21.16 -15.93
CA VAL A 366 -23.13 20.08 -14.95
C VAL A 366 -23.57 20.60 -13.59
N SER A 367 -24.58 19.94 -13.03
CA SER A 367 -25.10 20.20 -11.69
C SER A 367 -24.12 19.81 -10.59
N ASN A 368 -24.41 20.23 -9.35
CA ASN A 368 -23.54 19.93 -8.21
C ASN A 368 -23.50 18.44 -7.85
N ASP A 369 -24.51 17.66 -8.21
CA ASP A 369 -24.54 16.20 -8.03
C ASP A 369 -24.17 15.43 -9.30
N LEU A 370 -23.74 16.14 -10.36
CA LEU A 370 -23.29 15.61 -11.63
C LEU A 370 -24.28 14.60 -12.26
N HIS A 371 -25.58 14.77 -12.05
CA HIS A 371 -26.56 13.78 -12.52
C HIS A 371 -26.64 13.71 -14.06
N GLU A 372 -26.25 14.77 -14.77
CA GLU A 372 -26.27 14.83 -16.24
C GLU A 372 -25.23 13.91 -16.90
N VAL A 373 -24.18 13.57 -16.15
CA VAL A 373 -22.99 12.87 -16.66
C VAL A 373 -22.77 11.52 -15.98
N ARG A 374 -23.80 10.99 -15.29
CA ARG A 374 -23.73 9.70 -14.59
C ARG A 374 -24.71 8.69 -15.15
N ASN A 375 -24.22 7.50 -15.46
CA ASN A 375 -25.07 6.42 -15.99
C ASN A 375 -25.92 5.74 -14.92
N ASN A 376 -25.47 5.75 -13.66
CA ASN A 376 -26.14 5.10 -12.52
C ASN A 376 -26.57 6.10 -11.42
N PHE A 377 -26.92 7.32 -11.81
CA PHE A 377 -27.37 8.31 -10.83
C PHE A 377 -28.67 7.90 -10.12
N THR A 378 -28.67 8.04 -8.80
CA THR A 378 -29.87 8.01 -7.97
C THR A 378 -29.78 9.11 -6.91
N ALA A 379 -30.92 9.52 -6.34
CA ALA A 379 -30.92 10.48 -5.24
C ALA A 379 -30.12 9.99 -4.00
N ALA A 380 -29.99 8.67 -3.82
CA ALA A 380 -29.20 8.08 -2.74
C ALA A 380 -27.68 8.20 -2.96
N THR A 381 -27.23 8.19 -4.21
CA THR A 381 -25.81 8.26 -4.61
C THR A 381 -25.33 9.67 -4.96
N ALA A 382 -26.21 10.68 -4.80
CA ALA A 382 -25.93 12.08 -5.11
C ALA A 382 -24.73 12.67 -4.34
N ASN A 383 -24.33 12.06 -3.21
CA ASN A 383 -23.19 12.50 -2.40
C ASN A 383 -21.90 11.72 -2.65
N ASP A 384 -21.94 10.61 -3.40
CA ASP A 384 -20.77 9.74 -3.59
C ASP A 384 -19.70 10.38 -4.50
N LEU A 385 -20.15 11.29 -5.37
CA LEU A 385 -19.34 12.19 -6.16
C LEU A 385 -20.06 13.56 -6.14
N ARG A 386 -19.37 14.70 -6.05
CA ARG A 386 -20.05 16.00 -5.92
C ARG A 386 -19.19 17.20 -6.28
N LEU A 387 -19.80 18.26 -6.78
CA LEU A 387 -19.17 19.58 -6.84
C LEU A 387 -19.51 20.41 -5.59
N TYR A 388 -18.50 21.06 -5.03
CA TYR A 388 -18.66 22.11 -4.02
C TYR A 388 -18.13 23.42 -4.56
N ARG A 389 -18.99 24.44 -4.61
CA ARG A 389 -18.63 25.81 -5.01
C ARG A 389 -18.44 26.66 -3.78
N SER A 390 -17.33 27.39 -3.70
CA SER A 390 -17.15 28.40 -2.66
C SER A 390 -18.05 29.58 -2.95
N SER A 391 -18.89 29.96 -1.98
CA SER A 391 -19.60 31.24 -1.99
C SER A 391 -18.78 32.37 -1.34
N ASP A 392 -17.61 32.05 -0.79
CA ASP A 392 -16.75 32.97 -0.06
C ASP A 392 -15.66 33.52 -0.99
N PRO A 393 -15.70 34.82 -1.35
CA PRO A 393 -14.70 35.45 -2.21
C PRO A 393 -13.32 35.60 -1.54
N ALA A 394 -13.22 35.37 -0.23
CA ALA A 394 -11.94 35.36 0.50
C ALA A 394 -11.22 34.01 0.45
N ARG A 395 -11.89 32.93 -0.01
CA ARG A 395 -11.25 31.63 -0.20
C ARG A 395 -10.44 31.60 -1.49
N THR A 396 -9.33 30.88 -1.45
CA THR A 396 -8.41 30.69 -2.59
C THR A 396 -8.90 29.67 -3.62
N LEU A 397 -10.05 29.02 -3.39
CA LEU A 397 -10.55 27.89 -4.18
C LEU A 397 -12.04 28.08 -4.49
N ASP A 398 -12.39 28.00 -5.78
CA ASP A 398 -13.71 28.33 -6.31
C ASP A 398 -14.60 27.09 -6.49
N LEU A 399 -14.03 25.99 -7.00
CA LEU A 399 -14.75 24.74 -7.28
C LEU A 399 -13.92 23.52 -6.86
N GLN A 400 -14.54 22.62 -6.09
CA GLN A 400 -14.01 21.32 -5.67
C GLN A 400 -14.80 20.21 -6.33
N PHE A 401 -14.13 19.28 -6.99
CA PHE A 401 -14.67 18.04 -7.51
C PHE A 401 -14.35 16.93 -6.50
N LEU A 402 -15.32 16.57 -5.67
CA LEU A 402 -15.18 15.63 -4.55
C LEU A 402 -15.49 14.20 -4.99
N ILE A 403 -14.54 13.30 -4.79
CA ILE A 403 -14.66 11.85 -4.97
C ILE A 403 -14.71 11.21 -3.58
N ARG A 404 -15.85 10.59 -3.23
CA ARG A 404 -16.04 9.91 -1.93
C ARG A 404 -16.18 8.40 -2.03
N LYS A 405 -16.31 7.91 -3.26
CA LYS A 405 -16.52 6.51 -3.59
C LYS A 405 -15.79 6.21 -4.89
N ASP A 406 -15.46 4.95 -5.10
CA ASP A 406 -14.93 4.46 -6.36
C ASP A 406 -15.75 5.00 -7.54
N THR A 407 -15.04 5.52 -8.53
CA THR A 407 -15.60 6.17 -9.70
C THR A 407 -14.93 5.60 -10.93
N PHE A 408 -15.73 4.91 -11.74
CA PHE A 408 -15.30 4.41 -13.04
C PHE A 408 -15.66 5.41 -14.13
N ILE A 409 -14.68 5.78 -14.94
CA ILE A 409 -14.85 6.57 -16.16
C ILE A 409 -15.36 5.62 -17.24
N ASN A 410 -16.65 5.68 -17.52
CA ASN A 410 -17.31 4.88 -18.53
C ASN A 410 -17.12 5.49 -19.92
N PRO A 411 -16.43 4.80 -20.85
CA PRO A 411 -16.26 5.29 -22.22
C PRO A 411 -17.60 5.60 -22.89
N THR A 412 -17.60 6.67 -23.66
CA THR A 412 -18.71 7.01 -24.54
C THR A 412 -18.44 6.50 -25.95
N GLY A 413 -19.39 6.68 -26.87
CA GLY A 413 -19.14 6.42 -28.29
C GLY A 413 -18.09 7.37 -28.91
N SER A 414 -17.73 8.44 -28.22
CA SER A 414 -16.87 9.52 -28.72
C SER A 414 -15.46 9.48 -28.11
N THR A 415 -15.30 9.06 -26.86
CA THR A 415 -14.01 8.99 -26.16
C THR A 415 -14.05 8.09 -24.92
N GLY A 416 -12.91 7.54 -24.50
CA GLY A 416 -12.73 6.95 -23.17
C GLY A 416 -11.90 7.81 -22.21
N GLU A 417 -11.49 9.01 -22.63
CA GLU A 417 -10.64 9.90 -21.84
C GLU A 417 -11.42 10.61 -20.73
N PHE A 418 -10.75 10.93 -19.63
CA PHE A 418 -11.28 11.85 -18.63
C PHE A 418 -10.39 13.07 -18.53
N ASN A 419 -10.95 14.23 -18.87
CA ASN A 419 -10.21 15.49 -18.85
C ASN A 419 -10.93 16.47 -17.93
N TYR A 420 -10.35 16.83 -16.78
CA TYR A 420 -10.88 17.89 -15.91
C TYR A 420 -9.96 19.11 -15.97
N ILE A 421 -10.37 20.15 -16.68
CA ILE A 421 -9.52 21.29 -17.03
C ILE A 421 -10.25 22.63 -16.82
N THR A 422 -9.49 23.71 -16.80
CA THR A 422 -10.06 25.07 -16.88
C THR A 422 -10.29 25.49 -18.32
N ARG A 423 -11.11 26.51 -18.55
CA ARG A 423 -11.31 27.11 -19.89
C ARG A 423 -10.00 27.53 -20.55
N ARG A 424 -9.05 28.02 -19.76
CA ARG A 424 -7.71 28.38 -20.21
C ARG A 424 -6.91 27.19 -20.74
N GLY A 425 -7.22 25.98 -20.28
CA GLY A 425 -6.51 24.75 -20.60
C GLY A 425 -5.38 24.41 -19.60
N PRO A 426 -4.80 23.22 -19.74
CA PRO A 426 -3.65 22.75 -18.95
C PRO A 426 -2.35 23.44 -19.40
N VAL A 427 -2.16 24.73 -19.10
CA VAL A 427 -0.95 25.48 -19.48
C VAL A 427 0.28 24.90 -18.77
N GLU A 428 1.33 24.57 -19.53
CA GLU A 428 2.51 23.86 -19.01
C GLU A 428 3.75 24.73 -18.80
N GLU A 429 3.79 25.91 -19.42
CA GLU A 429 4.92 26.85 -19.38
C GLU A 429 4.46 28.27 -19.76
N PRO A 430 5.25 29.33 -19.47
CA PRO A 430 4.89 30.69 -19.84
C PRO A 430 4.89 30.88 -21.34
N GLN A 431 4.02 31.77 -21.81
CA GLN A 431 4.03 32.20 -23.20
C GLN A 431 5.27 33.04 -23.49
N ILE A 432 6.12 32.55 -24.40
CA ILE A 432 7.29 33.29 -24.92
C ILE A 432 6.98 33.73 -26.35
N GLY A 433 6.80 35.04 -26.56
CA GLY A 433 6.44 35.60 -27.86
C GLY A 433 4.95 35.44 -28.21
N THR A 434 4.64 35.16 -29.47
CA THR A 434 3.26 35.09 -30.00
C THR A 434 2.69 33.67 -30.09
N THR A 435 3.51 32.65 -29.88
CA THR A 435 3.08 31.25 -29.93
C THR A 435 2.39 30.89 -28.61
N PRO A 436 1.15 30.37 -28.63
CA PRO A 436 0.51 29.87 -27.42
C PRO A 436 1.38 28.79 -26.77
N PRO A 437 1.56 28.81 -25.44
CA PRO A 437 2.31 27.77 -24.76
C PRO A 437 1.56 26.43 -24.82
N PRO A 438 2.27 25.30 -24.72
CA PRO A 438 1.68 23.96 -24.66
C PRO A 438 0.50 23.88 -23.68
N GLY A 439 -0.58 23.26 -24.15
CA GLY A 439 -1.81 23.05 -23.39
C GLY A 439 -2.70 24.29 -23.21
N MET A 440 -2.29 25.48 -23.67
CA MET A 440 -3.17 26.65 -23.66
C MET A 440 -4.26 26.55 -24.73
N ILE A 441 -5.51 26.70 -24.30
CA ILE A 441 -6.71 26.62 -25.15
C ILE A 441 -7.27 28.03 -25.38
N ASP A 442 -7.54 28.77 -24.31
CA ASP A 442 -8.09 30.13 -24.36
C ASP A 442 -7.14 31.12 -23.65
N PRO A 443 -6.34 31.91 -24.39
CA PRO A 443 -5.41 32.88 -23.80
C PRO A 443 -6.11 34.06 -23.12
N THR A 444 -7.41 34.27 -23.38
CA THR A 444 -8.20 35.36 -22.78
C THR A 444 -8.81 34.97 -21.45
N SER A 445 -8.87 33.67 -21.15
CA SER A 445 -9.38 33.18 -19.89
C SER A 445 -8.46 33.59 -18.74
N THR A 446 -9.05 34.15 -17.69
CA THR A 446 -8.34 34.55 -16.47
C THR A 446 -8.19 33.42 -15.47
N GLN A 447 -8.75 32.26 -15.78
CA GLN A 447 -8.79 31.13 -14.89
C GLN A 447 -7.39 30.60 -14.57
N SER A 448 -7.20 30.30 -13.28
CA SER A 448 -6.00 29.67 -12.78
C SER A 448 -6.36 28.26 -12.29
N PRO A 449 -5.64 27.21 -12.72
CA PRO A 449 -5.87 25.84 -12.25
C PRO A 449 -5.71 25.70 -10.73
N THR A 450 -5.01 26.64 -10.08
CA THR A 450 -4.81 26.66 -8.63
C THR A 450 -6.06 26.99 -7.80
N ARG A 451 -7.11 27.53 -8.45
CA ARG A 451 -8.41 27.84 -7.82
C ARG A 451 -9.37 26.65 -7.87
N TYR A 452 -8.95 25.53 -8.45
CA TYR A 452 -9.78 24.36 -8.69
C TYR A 452 -9.15 23.11 -8.13
N SER A 453 -9.99 22.15 -7.75
CA SER A 453 -9.47 20.87 -7.29
C SER A 453 -10.29 19.65 -7.66
N LEU A 454 -9.56 18.54 -7.73
CA LEU A 454 -10.05 17.18 -7.64
C LEU A 454 -9.65 16.64 -6.26
N GLN A 455 -10.63 16.28 -5.44
CA GLN A 455 -10.39 15.94 -4.04
C GLN A 455 -10.94 14.55 -3.69
N PHE A 456 -10.08 13.70 -3.14
CA PHE A 456 -10.49 12.42 -2.53
C PHE A 456 -10.89 12.64 -1.07
N VAL A 457 -12.12 12.26 -0.74
CA VAL A 457 -12.70 12.33 0.61
C VAL A 457 -13.55 11.08 0.86
N PRO A 458 -12.92 9.88 0.86
CA PRO A 458 -13.65 8.66 1.20
C PRO A 458 -14.25 8.77 2.61
N ARG A 459 -15.21 7.89 2.91
CA ARG A 459 -15.75 7.79 4.28
C ARG A 459 -14.66 7.18 5.18
N GLU A 460 -14.79 7.40 6.49
CA GLU A 460 -13.80 6.91 7.46
C GLU A 460 -13.60 5.39 7.33
N GLY A 461 -12.35 4.97 7.10
CA GLY A 461 -11.99 3.56 6.88
C GLY A 461 -12.12 3.06 5.43
N ASP A 462 -12.72 3.84 4.53
CA ASP A 462 -12.86 3.51 3.11
C ASP A 462 -11.74 4.14 2.27
N GLN A 463 -11.61 3.67 1.02
CA GLN A 463 -10.80 4.31 -0.03
C GLN A 463 -11.71 4.77 -1.18
N ALA A 464 -11.18 5.63 -2.04
CA ALA A 464 -11.87 6.05 -3.25
C ALA A 464 -10.92 6.05 -4.44
N THR A 465 -11.27 5.28 -5.46
CA THR A 465 -10.47 5.10 -6.68
C THR A 465 -11.14 5.77 -7.88
N LEU A 466 -10.40 6.56 -8.63
CA LEU A 466 -10.79 7.03 -9.96
C LEU A 466 -10.14 6.13 -11.02
N SER A 467 -10.94 5.33 -11.72
CA SER A 467 -10.44 4.38 -12.72
C SER A 467 -10.87 4.76 -14.13
N GLY A 468 -9.94 4.76 -15.09
CA GLY A 468 -10.22 5.01 -16.51
C GLY A 468 -9.54 4.02 -17.45
N THR A 469 -10.17 3.79 -18.61
CA THR A 469 -9.63 2.91 -19.65
C THR A 469 -8.75 3.65 -20.66
N GLU A 470 -8.82 4.98 -20.71
CA GLU A 470 -7.94 5.82 -21.52
C GLU A 470 -7.27 6.91 -20.67
N ASN A 471 -6.70 7.92 -21.33
CA ASN A 471 -5.93 8.97 -20.67
C ASN A 471 -6.76 9.70 -19.61
N ILE A 472 -6.13 9.96 -18.47
CA ILE A 472 -6.67 10.81 -17.41
C ILE A 472 -5.84 12.09 -17.36
N LEU A 473 -6.47 13.23 -17.63
CA LEU A 473 -5.87 14.55 -17.51
C LEU A 473 -6.57 15.36 -16.43
N VAL A 474 -5.81 15.86 -15.46
CA VAL A 474 -6.29 16.77 -14.43
C VAL A 474 -5.54 18.10 -14.50
N GLY A 475 -6.18 19.10 -15.08
CA GLY A 475 -5.75 20.50 -15.14
C GLY A 475 -6.14 21.31 -13.90
N ALA A 476 -6.00 20.73 -12.71
CA ALA A 476 -6.40 21.31 -11.42
C ALA A 476 -5.54 20.76 -10.28
N ARG A 477 -5.72 21.26 -9.05
CA ARG A 477 -5.06 20.69 -7.87
C ARG A 477 -5.65 19.33 -7.52
N VAL A 478 -4.81 18.34 -7.24
CA VAL A 478 -5.27 17.06 -6.67
C VAL A 478 -4.90 17.01 -5.19
N TYR A 479 -5.82 16.63 -4.31
CA TYR A 479 -5.51 16.43 -2.88
C TYR A 479 -6.53 15.50 -2.21
N GLY A 480 -6.22 15.01 -1.02
CA GLY A 480 -7.06 14.02 -0.34
C GLY A 480 -6.24 13.02 0.46
N GLU A 481 -6.96 12.07 1.03
CA GLU A 481 -6.49 10.95 1.84
C GLU A 481 -7.28 9.71 1.40
N GLY A 482 -6.65 8.54 1.35
CA GLY A 482 -7.30 7.29 0.92
C GLY A 482 -7.77 7.31 -0.53
N GLY A 483 -7.05 8.03 -1.40
CA GLY A 483 -7.40 8.19 -2.81
C GLY A 483 -6.49 7.39 -3.73
N ALA A 484 -7.03 6.89 -4.83
CA ALA A 484 -6.25 6.29 -5.92
C ALA A 484 -6.70 6.80 -7.28
N ILE A 485 -5.77 6.92 -8.22
CA ILE A 485 -6.05 7.14 -9.65
C ILE A 485 -5.43 6.01 -10.44
N THR A 486 -6.22 5.29 -11.23
CA THR A 486 -5.77 4.15 -12.01
C THR A 486 -6.19 4.29 -13.47
N THR A 487 -5.26 4.10 -14.41
CA THR A 487 -5.55 4.20 -15.85
C THR A 487 -4.81 3.15 -16.67
N GLU A 488 -5.49 2.65 -17.70
CA GLU A 488 -4.89 1.77 -18.72
C GLU A 488 -4.02 2.51 -19.74
N GLN A 489 -3.97 3.85 -19.69
CA GLN A 489 -3.14 4.68 -20.54
C GLN A 489 -2.31 5.65 -19.69
N ASN A 490 -2.17 6.91 -20.11
CA ASN A 490 -1.33 7.89 -19.43
C ASN A 490 -2.12 8.65 -18.37
N LEU A 491 -1.44 9.00 -17.27
CA LEU A 491 -1.95 9.91 -16.27
C LEU A 491 -1.18 11.23 -16.36
N LYS A 492 -1.90 12.33 -16.59
CA LYS A 492 -1.32 13.66 -16.67
C LYS A 492 -1.97 14.61 -15.67
N ILE A 493 -1.16 15.28 -14.87
CA ILE A 493 -1.62 16.31 -13.92
C ILE A 493 -0.93 17.62 -14.25
N VAL A 494 -1.69 18.68 -14.56
CA VAL A 494 -1.16 20.00 -14.93
C VAL A 494 -1.76 21.08 -14.06
N GLY A 495 -0.97 22.09 -13.67
CA GLY A 495 -1.47 23.21 -12.85
C GLY A 495 -1.64 22.87 -11.37
N GLY A 496 -1.09 21.74 -10.93
CA GLY A 496 -1.25 21.16 -9.59
C GLY A 496 -0.41 21.79 -8.48
N GLY A 497 -0.36 23.12 -8.41
CA GLY A 497 0.34 23.80 -7.30
C GLY A 497 -0.22 23.39 -5.94
N SER A 498 0.63 22.76 -5.11
CA SER A 498 0.26 22.04 -3.88
C SER A 498 -0.72 20.89 -4.10
N LEU A 499 -0.25 19.85 -4.81
CA LEU A 499 -0.47 18.46 -4.39
C LEU A 499 0.05 18.35 -2.94
N ALA A 500 -0.87 18.39 -1.97
CA ALA A 500 -0.53 18.23 -0.58
C ALA A 500 -1.54 17.25 0.01
N SER A 501 -1.05 16.07 0.41
CA SER A 501 -1.69 15.31 1.48
C SER A 501 -1.73 16.26 2.69
N LEU A 502 -2.94 16.71 3.03
CA LEU A 502 -3.21 17.58 4.16
C LEU A 502 -2.64 16.87 5.40
N THR A 503 -1.79 17.53 6.20
CA THR A 503 -1.21 17.06 7.48
C THR A 503 -1.77 15.73 8.01
N VAL A 504 -1.25 14.64 7.47
CA VAL A 504 -1.55 13.27 7.89
C VAL A 504 -0.47 12.84 8.90
N LEU A 505 -0.85 12.14 9.95
CA LEU A 505 0.08 11.48 10.86
C LEU A 505 0.92 10.46 10.06
N ASP A 506 2.18 10.19 10.44
CA ASP A 506 2.97 9.15 9.74
C ASP A 506 2.19 7.81 9.80
N GLY A 507 1.74 7.29 8.65
CA GLY A 507 1.03 6.01 8.55
C GLY A 507 -0.44 6.04 8.04
N GLU A 508 -1.05 7.19 7.73
CA GLU A 508 -2.40 7.22 7.11
C GLU A 508 -2.34 7.13 5.57
N THR A 509 -3.48 6.86 4.93
CA THR A 509 -3.56 6.51 3.50
C THR A 509 -3.28 7.71 2.58
N GLY A 510 -2.23 7.63 1.77
CA GLY A 510 -1.83 8.68 0.83
C GLY A 510 -2.74 8.81 -0.40
N ILE A 511 -2.24 9.48 -1.44
CA ILE A 511 -2.79 9.39 -2.80
C ILE A 511 -1.89 8.50 -3.62
N ASN A 512 -2.49 7.47 -4.17
CA ASN A 512 -1.87 6.49 -5.02
C ASN A 512 -2.13 6.80 -6.50
N MET A 513 -1.15 6.51 -7.36
CA MET A 513 -1.30 6.68 -8.80
C MET A 513 -0.71 5.48 -9.52
N TYR A 514 -1.50 4.93 -10.44
CA TYR A 514 -1.12 3.81 -11.28
C TYR A 514 -1.46 4.09 -12.74
N ALA A 515 -0.51 3.87 -13.65
CA ALA A 515 -0.71 4.00 -15.09
C ALA A 515 0.01 2.87 -15.85
N LYS A 516 -0.68 2.24 -16.80
CA LYS A 516 -0.01 1.37 -17.81
C LYS A 516 0.81 2.19 -18.83
N GLY A 517 0.58 3.49 -18.92
CA GLY A 517 1.36 4.42 -19.71
C GLY A 517 2.37 5.19 -18.86
N ASP A 518 2.61 6.44 -19.26
CA ASP A 518 3.43 7.40 -18.55
C ASP A 518 2.63 8.11 -17.44
N ILE A 519 3.33 8.56 -16.39
CA ILE A 519 2.81 9.50 -15.39
C ILE A 519 3.55 10.83 -15.54
N ASP A 520 2.83 11.87 -15.99
CA ASP A 520 3.37 13.21 -16.21
C ASP A 520 2.73 14.21 -15.25
N ILE A 521 3.53 14.83 -14.38
CA ILE A 521 3.08 15.86 -13.45
C ILE A 521 3.78 17.17 -13.76
N ASN A 522 3.01 18.22 -14.07
CA ASN A 522 3.48 19.58 -14.27
C ASN A 522 2.76 20.53 -13.28
N THR A 523 3.54 21.22 -12.45
CA THR A 523 3.00 22.12 -11.41
C THR A 523 2.95 23.58 -11.84
N TYR A 524 3.24 23.88 -13.12
CA TYR A 524 3.20 25.24 -13.65
C TYR A 524 1.80 25.82 -13.53
N ALA A 525 1.69 26.97 -12.88
CA ALA A 525 0.48 27.75 -12.78
C ALA A 525 0.69 29.11 -13.46
N PRO A 526 -0.03 29.40 -14.55
CA PRO A 526 0.04 30.71 -15.17
C PRO A 526 -0.61 31.77 -14.27
N ARG A 527 -0.06 32.99 -14.29
CA ARG A 527 -0.70 34.17 -13.69
C ARG A 527 -1.75 34.72 -14.67
N PRO A 528 -2.56 35.72 -14.28
CA PRO A 528 -3.47 36.39 -15.23
C PRO A 528 -2.75 36.88 -16.50
N ASP A 529 -1.49 37.29 -16.35
CA ASP A 529 -0.57 37.51 -17.47
C ASP A 529 -0.03 36.15 -17.98
N PRO A 530 -0.29 35.75 -19.25
CA PRO A 530 0.17 34.48 -19.81
C PRO A 530 1.68 34.39 -20.00
N THR A 531 2.39 35.53 -19.97
CA THR A 531 3.86 35.55 -20.09
C THR A 531 4.56 35.24 -18.77
N ARG A 532 3.81 35.09 -17.67
CA ARG A 532 4.36 34.87 -16.33
C ARG A 532 3.64 33.76 -15.60
N GLY A 533 4.39 33.02 -14.79
CA GLY A 533 3.82 31.98 -13.94
C GLY A 533 4.75 31.57 -12.82
N ALA A 534 4.34 30.55 -12.10
CA ALA A 534 5.12 29.94 -11.03
C ALA A 534 4.91 28.44 -11.04
N TYR A 535 5.96 27.69 -10.68
CA TYR A 535 5.80 26.27 -10.37
C TYR A 535 5.43 26.10 -8.91
N GLY A 536 4.37 25.36 -8.64
CA GLY A 536 3.96 25.05 -7.27
C GLY A 536 4.80 23.95 -6.63
N HIS A 537 4.82 23.91 -5.30
CA HIS A 537 5.40 22.78 -4.58
C HIS A 537 4.53 21.52 -4.72
N MET A 538 5.16 20.35 -4.67
CA MET A 538 4.51 19.04 -4.66
C MET A 538 4.93 18.26 -3.41
N THR A 539 3.96 17.75 -2.68
CA THR A 539 4.17 16.79 -1.59
C THR A 539 3.25 15.61 -1.83
N LEU A 540 3.85 14.51 -2.29
CA LEU A 540 3.16 13.25 -2.51
C LEU A 540 3.48 12.29 -1.37
N ARG A 541 2.43 11.66 -0.86
CA ARG A 541 2.48 10.54 0.07
C ARG A 541 1.68 9.42 -0.55
N GLY A 542 2.24 8.22 -0.66
CA GLY A 542 1.61 7.11 -1.39
C GLY A 542 2.60 6.45 -2.33
N VAL A 543 2.06 5.66 -3.26
CA VAL A 543 2.85 4.99 -4.29
C VAL A 543 2.48 5.51 -5.67
N LEU A 544 3.52 5.72 -6.47
CA LEU A 544 3.46 6.07 -7.89
C LEU A 544 3.98 4.88 -8.69
N TYR A 545 3.17 4.34 -9.58
CA TYR A 545 3.54 3.19 -10.41
C TYR A 545 3.20 3.43 -11.87
N ALA A 546 4.23 3.57 -12.71
CA ALA A 546 4.10 3.70 -14.14
C ALA A 546 4.74 2.49 -14.83
N TRP A 547 4.05 1.89 -15.80
CA TRP A 547 4.70 0.94 -16.72
C TRP A 547 5.59 1.67 -17.72
N GLY A 548 5.27 2.92 -18.06
CA GLY A 548 6.11 3.79 -18.86
C GLY A 548 7.07 4.63 -18.01
N ASP A 549 7.20 5.89 -18.39
CA ASP A 549 8.06 6.87 -17.74
C ASP A 549 7.31 7.65 -16.65
N PHE A 550 8.07 8.16 -15.68
CA PHE A 550 7.58 9.15 -14.72
C PHE A 550 8.29 10.48 -14.95
N ARG A 551 7.51 11.56 -15.10
CA ARG A 551 8.05 12.91 -15.27
C ARG A 551 7.41 13.88 -14.28
N ALA A 552 8.24 14.60 -13.52
CA ALA A 552 7.82 15.66 -12.61
C ALA A 552 8.46 16.99 -12.98
N THR A 553 7.65 17.92 -13.50
CA THR A 553 8.05 19.27 -13.93
C THR A 553 7.59 20.32 -12.92
N LEU A 554 8.52 20.74 -12.07
CA LEU A 554 8.37 21.76 -11.03
C LEU A 554 9.36 22.93 -11.22
N ALA A 555 10.05 22.96 -12.35
CA ALA A 555 10.99 23.98 -12.73
C ALA A 555 11.08 24.02 -14.26
N PRO A 556 11.53 25.14 -14.84
CA PRO A 556 11.69 25.25 -16.29
C PRO A 556 12.73 24.26 -16.81
N ASP A 557 12.68 24.06 -18.13
CA ASP A 557 13.67 23.26 -18.84
C ASP A 557 15.10 23.79 -18.58
N PRO A 558 16.11 22.91 -18.40
CA PRO A 558 17.50 23.32 -18.17
C PRO A 558 18.08 24.25 -19.25
N SER A 559 17.56 24.17 -20.48
CA SER A 559 18.00 25.00 -21.60
C SER A 559 17.49 26.45 -21.54
N VAL A 560 16.53 26.75 -20.66
CA VAL A 560 15.94 28.09 -20.52
C VAL A 560 16.91 29.00 -19.77
N ALA A 561 17.55 29.91 -20.52
CA ALA A 561 18.48 30.89 -19.96
C ALA A 561 17.78 32.06 -19.24
N ASP A 562 16.60 32.47 -19.72
CA ASP A 562 15.83 33.57 -19.12
C ASP A 562 14.76 33.04 -18.18
N LEU A 563 15.00 33.23 -16.88
CA LEU A 563 14.10 32.81 -15.82
C LEU A 563 13.13 33.92 -15.38
N THR A 564 13.21 35.12 -15.95
CA THR A 564 12.34 36.25 -15.56
C THR A 564 10.83 35.98 -15.70
N PRO A 565 10.35 35.11 -16.61
CA PRO A 565 8.95 34.69 -16.64
C PRO A 565 8.49 33.89 -15.41
N TYR A 566 9.43 33.28 -14.68
CA TYR A 566 9.16 32.36 -13.58
C TYR A 566 9.31 33.08 -12.24
N GLN A 567 8.19 33.28 -11.55
CA GLN A 567 8.15 33.99 -10.28
C GLN A 567 8.59 33.13 -9.10
N ASP A 568 8.36 31.82 -9.17
CA ASP A 568 8.75 30.84 -8.16
C ASP A 568 8.98 29.47 -8.79
N LEU A 569 9.77 28.65 -8.12
CA LEU A 569 10.14 27.29 -8.51
C LEU A 569 9.62 26.28 -7.48
N GLY A 570 9.09 25.17 -7.96
CA GLY A 570 8.49 24.13 -7.13
C GLY A 570 9.53 23.25 -6.44
N ARG A 571 9.16 22.73 -5.27
CA ARG A 571 9.94 21.75 -4.51
C ARG A 571 9.20 20.42 -4.54
N LEU A 572 9.95 19.34 -4.72
CA LEU A 572 9.41 17.98 -4.71
C LEU A 572 9.62 17.32 -3.35
N LYS A 573 8.57 16.75 -2.78
CA LYS A 573 8.66 15.83 -1.65
C LYS A 573 7.86 14.58 -1.98
N ILE A 574 8.51 13.41 -1.94
CA ILE A 574 7.87 12.10 -2.09
C ILE A 574 8.11 11.34 -0.78
N GLN A 575 7.05 10.77 -0.22
CA GLN A 575 7.10 9.82 0.89
C GLN A 575 6.33 8.56 0.49
N GLY A 576 7.01 7.42 0.41
CA GLY A 576 6.45 6.17 -0.10
C GLY A 576 7.36 5.54 -1.14
N ALA A 577 6.82 5.19 -2.30
CA ALA A 577 7.56 4.56 -3.39
C ALA A 577 7.19 5.12 -4.78
N LEU A 578 8.17 5.20 -5.66
CA LEU A 578 8.04 5.58 -7.05
C LEU A 578 8.66 4.48 -7.92
N VAL A 579 7.89 3.94 -8.85
CA VAL A 579 8.33 2.90 -9.79
C VAL A 579 8.01 3.34 -11.21
N ALA A 580 9.03 3.42 -12.05
CA ALA A 580 8.91 3.49 -13.50
C ALA A 580 9.44 2.16 -14.07
N TYR A 581 8.52 1.23 -14.30
CA TYR A 581 8.83 -0.17 -14.54
C TYR A 581 9.37 -0.44 -15.95
N GLY A 582 9.01 0.38 -16.92
CA GLY A 582 9.51 0.29 -18.31
C GLY A 582 9.00 -0.92 -19.11
N GLY A 583 7.84 -1.46 -18.77
CA GLY A 583 7.29 -2.69 -19.37
C GLY A 583 5.99 -3.12 -18.70
N ASP A 584 5.37 -4.21 -19.19
CA ASP A 584 4.24 -4.86 -18.53
C ASP A 584 4.77 -5.89 -17.51
N PRO A 585 4.54 -5.69 -16.19
CA PRO A 585 4.99 -6.60 -15.13
C PRO A 585 4.36 -8.01 -15.20
N ALA A 586 3.29 -8.19 -15.97
CA ALA A 586 2.64 -9.47 -16.19
C ALA A 586 2.93 -10.06 -17.58
N ASP A 587 3.83 -9.48 -18.38
CA ASP A 587 4.17 -10.01 -19.70
C ASP A 587 4.71 -11.44 -19.57
N PRO A 588 4.05 -12.46 -20.16
CA PRO A 588 4.48 -13.85 -20.02
C PRO A 588 5.77 -14.15 -20.80
N ALA A 589 6.20 -13.27 -21.71
CA ALA A 589 7.42 -13.45 -22.49
C ALA A 589 8.66 -12.88 -21.79
N ASP A 590 8.55 -11.67 -21.23
CA ASP A 590 9.60 -11.04 -20.42
C ASP A 590 8.97 -9.99 -19.49
N ASN A 591 8.89 -10.33 -18.20
CA ASN A 591 8.45 -9.45 -17.13
C ASN A 591 9.63 -8.80 -16.41
N SER A 592 10.77 -8.61 -17.07
CA SER A 592 11.90 -7.88 -16.47
C SER A 592 11.66 -6.37 -16.57
N PRO A 593 11.99 -5.57 -15.55
CA PRO A 593 11.87 -4.12 -15.65
C PRO A 593 12.69 -3.57 -16.82
N GLY A 594 12.09 -2.69 -17.63
CA GLY A 594 12.68 -2.08 -18.83
C GLY A 594 12.51 -2.93 -20.10
N ASN A 595 11.95 -4.13 -19.93
CA ASN A 595 11.59 -5.04 -21.01
C ASN A 595 10.07 -5.27 -20.97
N GLY A 596 9.43 -5.28 -22.13
CA GLY A 596 8.00 -5.53 -22.22
C GLY A 596 7.44 -5.15 -23.59
N SER A 597 6.53 -5.97 -24.10
CA SER A 597 5.96 -5.84 -25.45
C SER A 597 5.01 -4.65 -25.62
N SER A 598 4.54 -4.05 -24.52
CA SER A 598 3.44 -3.08 -24.47
C SER A 598 3.86 -1.60 -24.51
N VAL A 599 5.10 -1.25 -24.08
CA VAL A 599 5.51 0.16 -23.89
C VAL A 599 6.67 0.60 -24.82
N GLY A 600 7.34 -0.36 -25.47
CA GLY A 600 8.48 -0.13 -26.38
C GLY A 600 9.84 -0.07 -25.66
N PRO A 601 10.98 -0.26 -26.37
CA PRO A 601 12.31 -0.28 -25.76
C PRO A 601 12.73 1.10 -25.23
N GLY A 602 13.49 1.14 -24.13
CA GLY A 602 14.07 2.37 -23.57
C GLY A 602 13.12 3.19 -22.67
N ARG A 603 12.11 2.51 -22.09
CA ARG A 603 11.12 3.09 -21.16
C ARG A 603 11.51 2.85 -19.71
N GLY A 604 10.73 3.43 -18.80
CA GLY A 604 10.94 3.29 -17.35
C GLY A 604 11.87 4.36 -16.79
N ASN A 605 11.93 5.52 -17.44
CA ASN A 605 12.77 6.62 -17.02
C ASN A 605 12.07 7.42 -15.90
N ILE A 606 12.86 7.92 -14.95
CA ILE A 606 12.42 8.90 -13.95
C ILE A 606 13.07 10.23 -14.28
N SER A 607 12.27 11.25 -14.61
CA SER A 607 12.74 12.61 -14.85
C SER A 607 12.13 13.60 -13.88
N ILE A 608 12.96 14.33 -13.13
CA ILE A 608 12.51 15.32 -12.14
C ILE A 608 13.18 16.66 -12.43
N ARG A 609 12.40 17.72 -12.55
CA ARG A 609 12.88 19.12 -12.64
C ARG A 609 12.31 19.88 -11.46
N ALA A 610 13.15 20.35 -10.56
CA ALA A 610 12.68 21.04 -9.35
C ALA A 610 13.71 22.04 -8.81
N LYS A 611 13.30 22.87 -7.85
CA LYS A 611 14.21 23.68 -7.03
C LYS A 611 15.03 22.81 -6.08
N SER A 612 14.39 21.84 -5.46
CA SER A 612 14.96 20.80 -4.59
C SER A 612 14.03 19.60 -4.57
N ALA A 613 14.57 18.43 -4.23
CA ALA A 613 13.81 17.19 -4.11
C ALA A 613 14.11 16.49 -2.79
N ARG A 614 13.08 15.97 -2.13
CA ARG A 614 13.21 15.11 -0.95
C ARG A 614 12.51 13.79 -1.24
N LEU A 615 13.26 12.70 -1.14
CA LEU A 615 12.76 11.35 -1.36
C LEU A 615 12.86 10.60 -0.03
N ARG A 616 11.71 10.34 0.59
CA ARG A 616 11.59 9.59 1.85
C ARG A 616 11.03 8.19 1.57
N TYR A 617 11.83 7.15 1.76
CA TYR A 617 11.33 5.78 1.70
C TYR A 617 10.41 5.52 2.90
N ASP A 618 9.19 5.03 2.62
CA ASP A 618 8.20 4.67 3.62
C ASP A 618 7.31 3.49 3.14
N PRO A 619 7.64 2.24 3.52
CA PRO A 619 6.88 1.06 3.12
C PRO A 619 5.45 0.99 3.66
N ALA A 620 5.04 1.84 4.61
CA ALA A 620 3.67 1.82 5.14
C ALA A 620 2.61 2.10 4.07
N TYR A 621 2.97 2.81 2.99
CA TYR A 621 2.05 3.19 1.92
C TYR A 621 1.79 2.06 0.89
N LEU A 622 2.54 0.96 0.93
CA LEU A 622 2.52 -0.09 -0.10
C LEU A 622 1.24 -0.93 -0.11
N GLY A 623 0.58 -1.10 1.03
CA GLY A 623 -0.63 -1.92 1.13
C GLY A 623 -1.88 -1.31 0.49
N SER A 624 -1.83 -0.04 0.06
CA SER A 624 -3.02 0.72 -0.32
C SER A 624 -3.36 0.72 -1.82
N LEU A 625 -2.60 0.03 -2.67
CA LEU A 625 -2.81 -0.04 -4.13
C LEU A 625 -3.20 -1.41 -4.68
N ASP A 626 -2.99 -2.45 -3.88
CA ASP A 626 -3.12 -3.84 -4.30
C ASP A 626 -4.56 -4.34 -4.04
N ASP A 627 -5.32 -4.68 -5.09
CA ASP A 627 -6.66 -5.31 -5.06
C ASP A 627 -6.58 -6.76 -4.58
N GLY A 628 -5.39 -7.34 -4.63
CA GLY A 628 -5.10 -8.62 -4.00
C GLY A 628 -5.11 -8.47 -2.49
N ALA A 629 -6.29 -8.24 -1.89
CA ALA A 629 -6.58 -8.26 -0.46
C ALA A 629 -5.32 -8.27 0.41
N LEU A 630 -4.62 -7.13 0.51
CA LEU A 630 -3.32 -6.97 1.21
C LEU A 630 -2.45 -8.24 1.26
N PRO A 631 -1.30 -8.21 0.58
CA PRO A 631 -0.93 -9.25 -0.38
C PRO A 631 -1.56 -10.63 -0.13
N ASP A 632 -2.15 -11.19 -1.17
CA ASP A 632 -2.47 -12.62 -1.19
C ASP A 632 -1.19 -13.49 -0.99
N ARG A 633 -0.02 -12.89 -1.25
CA ARG A 633 1.34 -13.43 -1.11
C ARG A 633 2.05 -13.08 0.20
N LEU A 634 1.45 -13.35 1.37
CA LEU A 634 2.26 -13.79 2.52
C LEU A 634 2.72 -15.21 2.22
N GLU A 635 3.85 -15.31 1.52
CA GLU A 635 4.42 -16.61 1.18
C GLU A 635 5.01 -17.24 2.43
N MET A 636 4.61 -18.47 2.72
CA MET A 636 5.22 -19.26 3.78
C MET A 636 6.53 -19.82 3.26
N VAL A 637 7.63 -19.12 3.54
CA VAL A 637 8.98 -19.45 3.08
C VAL A 637 9.49 -20.72 3.77
N SER A 638 9.09 -20.93 5.01
CA SER A 638 9.35 -22.18 5.72
C SER A 638 8.28 -22.45 6.75
N PHE A 639 8.06 -23.75 7.00
CA PHE A 639 7.14 -24.27 7.99
C PHE A 639 7.86 -25.31 8.84
N SER A 640 7.78 -25.20 10.15
CA SER A 640 8.27 -26.23 11.07
C SER A 640 7.22 -26.59 12.11
N ARG A 641 7.13 -27.90 12.41
CA ARG A 641 6.21 -28.44 13.42
C ARG A 641 7.03 -29.10 14.51
N ARG A 642 6.87 -28.63 15.75
CA ARG A 642 7.48 -29.25 16.93
C ARG A 642 6.42 -29.99 17.75
N PRO A 643 6.74 -31.20 18.26
CA PRO A 643 5.85 -31.93 19.16
C PRO A 643 5.65 -31.19 20.49
#